data_AF-A0A0Q5ISZ9-F1
#
_entry.id   AF-A0A0Q5ISZ9-F1
#
_cell.length_a   1.000
_cell.length_b   1.000
_cell.length_c   1.000
_cell.angle_alpha   90.00
_cell.angle_beta   90.00
_cell.angle_gamma   90.00
#
_symmetry.space_group_name_H-M   'P 1'
#
loop_
_entity.id
_entity.type
_entity.pdbx_description
1 polymer ?
#
loop_
_entity_poly.entity_id
_entity_poly.type
_entity_poly.pdbx_seq_one_letter_code
_entity_poly.pdbx_strand_id
1 'polypeptide(L)'
;MARGGQRGSGRARTNPGAQRNRTQRPTEQGIIPVLAEVAAEVDRAVQRPPVRPAVRTKFQVVALLVREERARVKADVALGESGRAKQLKRLDGVATQLAKTAARDTSLLQLLAEDARVSDAALAYKANLMRAGGLEPPETPAPVVEKVAPTQAPTTRVVPRSVISRQLANPFLAPDYEAAAERTATRARRLAGWELLDPLFNSFERAATGSPACMSLPPARPVPVPAGRELMPHQAQVVAATITGHRTFLLADEPGLGKTAQALLAAQAADAYPLLVVVPNVVKTNWAHEVGLWTPFRRSTVVHGDGDRMDGFADVVIVNYELLDRHVGWLGDHGFRGMVVDEAHFIKNKTSQRSQHVLALSERIRARVARPLLMALTGTPLINDIEDFRAIWQFLGWIDDEKPLGPLMAALEDTGLTPADQGFYAAARASVIDMGIVRRRKVDVVADIPARRVADLPVELDGAAGRSIRAAETALAARLVARYRSAVDVRSGGAGEDDLDLDLARRVAAAELKDSSSKAGGENVFTMVRRIGQAKAGLAADYAAQLARNVGKVVFFAKHIDVMDQAEQMFADRGIRYASIRGEQTTRVRNKNVAAFVDDPEVSIVVCSLTAAGVGLNLQVASNLVLAELSWTYAEQTQAIDRIHRIGQDQPVTAWRVIAAQTIDARIAELIDSKSGLAARALDGAGDEDETSSTDVQLDALVGLLTDALAAEGVS
;
A
#
# COMPACT_ATOMS: atom_id res chain seq x y z
N MET A 1 66.03 43.93 79.07
CA MET A 1 65.76 45.30 79.55
C MET A 1 64.32 45.66 79.16
N ALA A 2 63.41 45.67 80.13
CA ALA A 2 62.70 46.85 80.62
C ALA A 2 61.83 47.53 79.53
N ARG A 3 60.50 47.32 79.50
CA ARG A 3 59.40 47.85 80.34
C ARG A 3 58.73 49.08 79.70
N GLY A 4 57.41 49.00 79.56
CA GLY A 4 56.51 50.06 80.04
C GLY A 4 55.47 50.63 79.05
N GLY A 5 54.18 50.46 79.38
CA GLY A 5 53.29 51.64 79.46
C GLY A 5 52.10 51.77 78.49
N GLN A 6 50.94 51.27 78.95
CA GLN A 6 49.58 51.89 78.93
C GLN A 6 48.95 52.54 77.67
N ARG A 7 47.81 51.93 77.29
CA ARG A 7 46.43 52.47 77.12
C ARG A 7 46.20 53.88 76.55
N GLY A 8 45.32 53.96 75.55
CA GLY A 8 44.50 55.16 75.31
C GLY A 8 43.77 55.13 73.96
N SER A 9 42.43 55.10 73.99
CA SER A 9 41.49 54.88 72.88
C SER A 9 41.47 55.97 71.82
N GLY A 10 41.75 55.60 70.56
CA GLY A 10 41.50 56.41 69.36
C GLY A 10 40.11 56.15 68.77
N ARG A 11 39.29 57.20 68.78
CA ARG A 11 37.93 57.23 68.24
C ARG A 11 38.00 57.67 66.77
N ALA A 12 37.91 56.73 65.83
CA ALA A 12 37.78 57.04 64.40
C ALA A 12 36.30 57.01 63.99
N ARG A 13 35.73 58.18 63.72
CA ARG A 13 34.46 58.36 63.01
C ARG A 13 34.78 58.67 61.55
N THR A 14 34.22 57.90 60.61
CA THR A 14 33.30 58.38 59.56
C THR A 14 32.91 57.20 58.65
N ASN A 15 31.60 56.96 58.58
CA ASN A 15 30.87 56.14 57.60
C ASN A 15 30.11 57.16 56.69
N PRO A 16 29.61 56.86 55.48
CA PRO A 16 28.75 55.68 55.26
C PRO A 16 28.74 55.04 53.84
N GLY A 17 28.36 53.76 53.80
CA GLY A 17 27.33 53.30 52.85
C GLY A 17 27.76 52.57 51.59
N ALA A 18 28.30 51.36 51.71
CA ALA A 18 28.08 50.31 50.71
C ALA A 18 27.83 48.99 51.44
N GLN A 19 26.55 48.67 51.63
CA GLN A 19 26.11 47.38 52.16
C GLN A 19 26.60 46.27 51.24
N ARG A 20 27.67 45.59 51.68
CA ARG A 20 27.94 44.22 51.27
C ARG A 20 26.75 43.37 51.71
N ASN A 21 25.80 43.19 50.79
CA ASN A 21 24.85 42.10 50.87
C ASN A 21 25.68 40.81 50.95
N ARG A 22 25.60 40.13 52.10
CA ARG A 22 25.91 38.71 52.20
C ARG A 22 25.06 38.01 51.16
N THR A 23 25.62 37.72 49.99
CA THR A 23 25.03 36.75 49.08
C THR A 23 25.01 35.42 49.80
N GLN A 24 23.79 34.96 50.06
CA GLN A 24 23.49 33.62 50.53
C GLN A 24 24.30 32.60 49.72
N ARG A 25 24.79 31.55 50.38
CA ARG A 25 25.27 30.33 49.73
C ARG A 25 24.29 29.93 48.61
N PRO A 26 24.74 29.51 47.42
CA PRO A 26 23.81 29.02 46.40
C PRO A 26 23.12 27.78 46.99
N THR A 27 21.84 27.92 47.29
CA THR A 27 20.93 26.81 47.57
C THR A 27 21.00 25.82 46.42
N GLU A 28 21.13 24.54 46.72
CA GLU A 28 20.90 23.44 45.78
C GLU A 28 19.66 23.76 44.91
N GLN A 29 19.87 24.01 43.62
CA GLN A 29 18.79 24.37 42.71
C GLN A 29 18.00 23.11 42.39
N GLY A 30 16.86 22.92 43.05
CA GLY A 30 15.89 21.90 42.65
C GLY A 30 15.33 22.18 41.24
N ILE A 31 14.78 21.15 40.59
CA ILE A 31 14.24 21.21 39.22
C ILE A 31 13.08 22.20 39.03
N ILE A 32 12.28 22.48 40.08
CA ILE A 32 11.07 23.32 40.01
C ILE A 32 11.37 24.76 39.54
N PRO A 33 12.36 25.50 40.10
CA PRO A 33 12.82 26.78 39.57
C PRO A 33 13.21 26.76 38.08
N VAL A 34 13.90 25.72 37.64
CA VAL A 34 14.36 25.58 36.24
C VAL A 34 13.17 25.39 35.30
N LEU A 35 12.20 24.57 35.69
CA LEU A 35 10.95 24.38 34.94
C LEU A 35 10.13 25.68 34.82
N ALA A 36 10.09 26.48 35.90
CA ALA A 36 9.38 27.76 35.90
C ALA A 36 10.04 28.81 34.98
N GLU A 37 11.37 28.84 34.92
CA GLU A 37 12.11 29.74 34.04
C GLU A 37 11.90 29.39 32.56
N VAL A 38 11.98 28.10 32.21
CA VAL A 38 11.76 27.65 30.83
C VAL A 38 10.29 27.83 30.43
N ALA A 39 9.32 27.61 31.32
CA ALA A 39 7.91 27.91 31.06
C ALA A 39 7.68 29.41 30.77
N ALA A 40 8.41 30.30 31.44
CA ALA A 40 8.35 31.76 31.18
C ALA A 40 9.03 32.17 29.88
N GLU A 41 10.10 31.46 29.48
CA GLU A 41 10.71 31.63 28.16
C GLU A 41 9.74 31.23 27.04
N VAL A 42 9.09 30.07 27.20
CA VAL A 42 8.12 29.55 26.23
C VAL A 42 6.90 30.47 26.10
N ASP A 43 6.33 30.95 27.22
CA ASP A 43 5.20 31.90 27.17
C ASP A 43 5.55 33.21 26.44
N ARG A 44 6.76 33.75 26.67
CA ARG A 44 7.22 34.96 25.95
C ARG A 44 7.43 34.71 24.46
N ALA A 45 7.92 33.53 24.08
CA ALA A 45 8.17 33.18 22.69
C ALA A 45 6.88 32.92 21.90
N VAL A 46 5.82 32.44 22.57
CA VAL A 46 4.50 32.17 21.96
C VAL A 46 3.71 33.45 21.67
N GLN A 47 4.07 34.59 22.27
CA GLN A 47 3.43 35.89 21.97
C GLN A 47 3.64 36.39 20.53
N ARG A 48 4.52 35.76 19.74
CA ARG A 48 4.79 36.11 18.33
C ARG A 48 4.69 34.86 17.44
N PRO A 49 3.51 34.54 16.87
CA PRO A 49 3.38 33.42 15.93
C PRO A 49 4.14 33.71 14.62
N PRO A 50 4.64 32.68 13.90
CA PRO A 50 4.54 31.25 14.22
C PRO A 50 5.57 30.78 15.27
N VAL A 51 5.17 29.81 16.10
CA VAL A 51 6.03 29.24 17.15
C VAL A 51 7.13 28.37 16.54
N ARG A 52 8.38 28.74 16.81
CA ARG A 52 9.56 28.03 16.30
C ARG A 52 9.63 26.58 16.85
N PRO A 53 10.15 25.60 16.10
CA PRO A 53 10.28 24.21 16.55
C PRO A 53 11.00 24.06 17.90
N ALA A 54 12.06 24.84 18.14
CA ALA A 54 12.78 24.84 19.42
C ALA A 54 11.89 25.20 20.62
N VAL A 55 10.90 26.09 20.44
CA VAL A 55 9.97 26.50 21.50
C VAL A 55 8.94 25.40 21.76
N ARG A 56 8.50 24.68 20.71
CA ARG A 56 7.62 23.50 20.82
C ARG A 56 8.30 22.36 21.59
N THR A 57 9.58 22.10 21.31
CA THR A 57 10.40 21.14 22.06
C THR A 57 10.53 21.52 23.54
N LYS A 58 10.80 22.80 23.84
CA LYS A 58 10.85 23.29 25.22
C LYS A 58 9.52 23.10 25.94
N PHE A 59 8.41 23.45 25.29
CA PHE A 59 7.06 23.29 25.84
C PHE A 59 6.75 21.82 26.21
N GLN A 60 7.00 20.89 25.28
CA GLN A 60 6.76 19.45 25.48
C GLN A 60 7.60 18.89 26.64
N VAL A 61 8.89 19.24 26.70
CA VAL A 61 9.80 18.74 27.74
C VAL A 61 9.43 19.26 29.13
N VAL A 62 9.07 20.55 29.27
CA VAL A 62 8.64 21.10 30.57
C VAL A 62 7.33 20.45 31.01
N ALA A 63 6.37 20.23 30.11
CA ALA A 63 5.12 19.56 30.43
C ALA A 63 5.33 18.12 30.95
N LEU A 64 6.21 17.35 30.30
CA LEU A 64 6.57 16.00 30.71
C LEU A 64 7.23 15.98 32.09
N LEU A 65 8.23 16.85 32.32
CA LEU A 65 8.94 16.93 33.60
C LEU A 65 8.02 17.39 34.74
N VAL A 66 7.08 18.30 34.49
CA VAL A 66 6.07 18.71 35.49
C VAL A 66 5.17 17.53 35.88
N ARG A 67 4.77 16.68 34.93
CA ARG A 67 3.96 15.48 35.18
C ARG A 67 4.74 14.45 36.00
N GLU A 68 5.99 14.18 35.61
CA GLU A 68 6.89 13.25 36.29
C GLU A 68 7.20 13.70 37.74
N GLU A 69 7.54 14.98 37.94
CA GLU A 69 7.82 15.52 39.26
C GLU A 69 6.57 15.57 40.15
N ARG A 70 5.38 15.84 39.60
CA ARG A 70 4.12 15.71 40.37
C ARG A 70 3.91 14.28 40.86
N ALA A 71 4.13 13.29 40.00
CA ALA A 71 4.00 11.88 40.37
C ALA A 71 5.02 11.50 41.45
N ARG A 72 6.27 11.96 41.32
CA ARG A 72 7.35 11.73 42.29
C ARG A 72 7.05 12.35 43.66
N VAL A 73 6.67 13.64 43.70
CA VAL A 73 6.33 14.34 44.95
C VAL A 73 5.12 13.70 45.64
N LYS A 74 4.16 13.17 44.87
CA LYS A 74 3.00 12.45 45.41
C LYS A 74 3.38 11.09 46.01
N ALA A 75 4.37 10.40 45.43
CA ALA A 75 4.85 9.09 45.88
C ALA A 75 5.89 9.16 47.01
N ASP A 76 6.53 10.31 47.23
CA ASP A 76 7.57 10.48 48.24
C ASP A 76 6.99 10.56 49.66
N VAL A 77 7.20 9.49 50.43
CA VAL A 77 6.74 9.31 51.82
C VAL A 77 7.66 10.02 52.83
N ALA A 78 8.89 10.37 52.45
CA ALA A 78 9.85 11.05 53.31
C ALA A 78 9.55 12.55 53.48
N LEU A 79 8.85 13.15 52.51
CA LEU A 79 8.33 14.51 52.60
C LEU A 79 7.10 14.54 53.53
N GLY A 80 7.19 15.22 54.67
CA GLY A 80 6.04 15.49 55.54
C GLY A 80 4.92 16.22 54.77
N GLU A 81 3.66 16.05 55.20
CA GLU A 81 2.46 16.51 54.47
C GLU A 81 2.52 18.00 54.04
N SER A 82 3.03 18.86 54.92
CA SER A 82 3.21 20.29 54.66
C SER A 82 4.25 20.57 53.56
N GLY A 83 5.33 19.78 53.50
CA GLY A 83 6.37 19.87 52.46
C GLY A 83 5.85 19.42 51.10
N ARG A 84 5.10 18.30 51.07
CA ARG A 84 4.46 17.77 49.86
C ARG A 84 3.46 18.77 49.27
N ALA A 85 2.60 19.36 50.12
CA ALA A 85 1.63 20.36 49.69
C ALA A 85 2.30 21.62 49.09
N LYS A 86 3.42 22.06 49.67
CA LYS A 86 4.17 23.24 49.18
C LYS A 86 4.82 23.01 47.82
N GLN A 87 5.35 21.82 47.56
CA GLN A 87 5.97 21.48 46.28
C GLN A 87 4.92 21.27 45.17
N LEU A 88 3.82 20.58 45.47
CA LEU A 88 2.70 20.42 44.53
C LEU A 88 2.12 21.77 44.11
N LYS A 89 1.92 22.69 45.06
CA LYS A 89 1.44 24.06 44.76
C LYS A 89 2.35 24.82 43.78
N ARG A 90 3.68 24.59 43.83
CA ARG A 90 4.63 25.23 42.91
C ARG A 90 4.57 24.61 41.52
N LEU A 91 4.45 23.27 41.43
CA LEU A 91 4.28 22.56 40.16
C LEU A 91 2.95 22.90 39.49
N ASP A 92 1.87 23.05 40.27
CA ASP A 92 0.57 23.49 39.77
C ASP A 92 0.63 24.91 39.20
N GLY A 93 1.48 25.78 39.76
CA GLY A 93 1.77 27.11 39.21
C GLY A 93 2.39 27.05 37.82
N VAL A 94 3.38 26.17 37.61
CA VAL A 94 4.02 25.96 36.30
C VAL A 94 3.03 25.33 35.31
N ALA A 95 2.25 24.33 35.73
CA ALA A 95 1.22 23.71 34.92
C ALA A 95 0.15 24.71 34.46
N THR A 96 -0.28 25.61 35.35
CA THR A 96 -1.22 26.69 35.02
C THR A 96 -0.64 27.63 33.96
N GLN A 97 0.65 27.92 34.01
CA GLN A 97 1.33 28.76 33.02
C GLN A 97 1.42 28.08 31.65
N LEU A 98 1.73 26.78 31.60
CA LEU A 98 1.73 26.00 30.36
C LEU A 98 0.32 25.90 29.75
N ALA A 99 -0.72 25.71 30.56
CA ALA A 99 -2.10 25.69 30.10
C ALA A 99 -2.53 27.03 29.49
N LYS A 100 -2.14 28.16 30.12
CA LYS A 100 -2.36 29.51 29.55
C LYS A 100 -1.61 29.71 28.23
N THR A 101 -0.43 29.12 28.09
CA THR A 101 0.38 29.20 26.87
C THR A 101 -0.27 28.38 25.74
N ALA A 102 -0.72 27.16 26.02
CA ALA A 102 -1.42 26.30 25.04
C ALA A 102 -2.81 26.82 24.65
N ALA A 103 -3.48 27.57 25.53
CA ALA A 103 -4.73 28.25 25.19
C ALA A 103 -4.53 29.39 24.17
N ARG A 104 -3.31 29.96 24.07
CA ARG A 104 -2.96 31.01 23.10
C ARG A 104 -2.52 30.45 21.74
N ASP A 105 -1.96 29.24 21.74
CA ASP A 105 -1.62 28.49 20.52
C ASP A 105 -2.10 27.04 20.67
N THR A 106 -3.25 26.74 20.06
CA THR A 106 -3.91 25.44 20.14
C THR A 106 -3.10 24.31 19.50
N SER A 107 -2.11 24.62 18.65
CA SER A 107 -1.20 23.63 18.07
C SER A 107 -0.25 23.00 19.11
N LEU A 108 -0.14 23.58 20.31
CA LEU A 108 0.63 23.03 21.42
C LEU A 108 -0.15 21.99 22.23
N LEU A 109 -1.48 21.95 22.11
CA LEU A 109 -2.32 20.98 22.84
C LEU A 109 -2.05 19.54 22.40
N GLN A 110 -1.75 19.34 21.11
CA GLN A 110 -1.40 18.03 20.56
C GLN A 110 -0.13 17.44 21.19
N LEU A 111 0.78 18.29 21.70
CA LEU A 111 2.01 17.87 22.36
C LEU A 111 1.81 17.43 23.81
N LEU A 112 0.61 17.64 24.37
CA LEU A 112 0.23 17.25 25.74
C LEU A 112 -0.57 15.95 25.80
N ALA A 113 -0.92 15.36 24.65
CA ALA A 113 -1.62 14.08 24.58
C ALA A 113 -0.78 12.95 25.22
N GLU A 114 -1.42 11.96 25.82
CA GLU A 114 -0.70 10.88 26.53
C GLU A 114 0.15 10.01 25.61
N ASP A 115 -0.18 9.99 24.31
CA ASP A 115 0.47 9.28 23.22
C ASP A 115 1.39 10.17 22.36
N ALA A 116 1.59 11.44 22.74
CA ALA A 116 2.43 12.37 21.98
C ALA A 116 3.89 11.89 21.95
N ARG A 117 4.39 11.55 20.75
CA ARG A 117 5.78 11.10 20.55
C ARG A 117 6.79 12.18 20.96
N VAL A 118 7.81 11.80 21.72
CA VAL A 118 8.89 12.67 22.17
C VAL A 118 10.08 12.49 21.23
N SER A 119 10.50 13.56 20.55
CA SER A 119 11.63 13.50 19.61
C SER A 119 12.98 13.31 20.31
N ASP A 120 13.99 12.82 19.59
CA ASP A 120 15.37 12.69 20.11
C ASP A 120 15.93 14.03 20.62
N ALA A 121 15.60 15.13 19.94
CA ALA A 121 15.95 16.48 20.37
C ALA A 121 15.28 16.85 21.71
N ALA A 122 14.03 16.42 21.93
CA ALA A 122 13.32 16.61 23.20
C ALA A 122 13.92 15.74 24.32
N LEU A 123 14.33 14.50 24.04
CA LEU A 123 15.02 13.64 25.01
C LEU A 123 16.39 14.20 25.41
N ALA A 124 17.18 14.67 24.46
CA ALA A 124 18.46 15.32 24.72
C ALA A 124 18.28 16.62 25.54
N TYR A 125 17.27 17.42 25.20
CA TYR A 125 16.95 18.64 25.94
C TYR A 125 16.44 18.33 27.35
N LYS A 126 15.61 17.29 27.53
CA LYS A 126 15.16 16.79 28.84
C LYS A 126 16.35 16.41 29.72
N ALA A 127 17.32 15.66 29.19
CA ALA A 127 18.52 15.28 29.93
C ALA A 127 19.33 16.51 30.40
N ASN A 128 19.45 17.54 29.55
CA ASN A 128 20.13 18.80 29.92
C ASN A 128 19.37 19.56 31.02
N LEU A 129 18.04 19.61 30.94
CA LEU A 129 17.18 20.28 31.92
C LEU A 129 17.22 19.60 33.29
N MET A 130 17.27 18.27 33.32
CA MET A 130 17.40 17.52 34.57
C MET A 130 18.77 17.73 35.21
N ARG A 131 19.86 17.73 34.44
CA ARG A 131 21.19 18.07 34.96
C ARG A 131 21.24 19.50 35.52
N ALA A 132 20.60 20.46 34.85
CA ALA A 132 20.49 21.84 35.34
C ALA A 132 19.68 21.95 36.65
N GLY A 133 18.71 21.05 36.86
CA GLY A 133 17.94 20.93 38.10
C GLY A 133 18.56 20.04 39.18
N GLY A 134 19.84 19.66 39.03
CA GLY A 134 20.57 18.81 39.98
C GLY A 134 20.13 17.34 40.01
N LEU A 135 19.41 16.87 38.97
CA LEU A 135 18.96 15.48 38.83
C LEU A 135 19.82 14.73 37.82
N GLU A 136 20.18 13.50 38.19
CA GLU A 136 20.91 12.59 37.30
C GLU A 136 19.91 11.97 36.29
N PRO A 137 20.11 12.14 34.98
CA PRO A 137 19.23 11.53 34.00
C PRO A 137 19.34 10.02 34.02
N PRO A 138 18.23 9.27 33.81
CA PRO A 138 18.31 7.83 33.65
C PRO A 138 19.30 7.54 32.53
N GLU A 139 20.23 6.62 32.77
CA GLU A 139 21.17 6.16 31.76
C GLU A 139 20.36 5.83 30.51
N THR A 140 20.61 6.57 29.43
CA THR A 140 20.03 6.22 28.14
C THR A 140 20.61 4.84 27.83
N PRO A 141 19.81 3.76 27.80
CA PRO A 141 20.36 2.48 27.39
C PRO A 141 20.97 2.75 26.02
N ALA A 142 22.29 2.47 25.88
CA ALA A 142 22.95 2.50 24.58
C ALA A 142 21.99 1.86 23.59
N PRO A 143 21.70 2.50 22.44
CA PRO A 143 20.56 2.15 21.61
C PRO A 143 20.56 0.64 21.53
N VAL A 144 19.60 0.02 22.21
CA VAL A 144 19.31 -1.36 21.94
C VAL A 144 18.88 -1.21 20.51
N VAL A 145 19.76 -1.63 19.60
CA VAL A 145 19.32 -2.10 18.32
C VAL A 145 18.28 -3.11 18.75
N GLU A 146 17.02 -2.70 18.78
CA GLU A 146 15.93 -3.62 18.59
C GLU A 146 16.30 -4.25 17.26
N LYS A 147 17.08 -5.34 17.36
CA LYS A 147 16.93 -6.43 16.45
C LYS A 147 15.45 -6.67 16.54
N VAL A 148 14.71 -6.08 15.59
CA VAL A 148 13.41 -6.56 15.16
C VAL A 148 13.51 -8.05 15.36
N ALA A 149 12.84 -8.56 16.39
CA ALA A 149 12.91 -9.98 16.70
C ALA A 149 12.68 -10.65 15.34
N PRO A 150 13.64 -11.45 14.83
CA PRO A 150 13.53 -11.97 13.48
C PRO A 150 12.15 -12.58 13.42
N THR A 151 11.33 -12.04 12.51
CA THR A 151 9.96 -12.50 12.23
C THR A 151 10.02 -14.01 12.37
N GLN A 152 9.32 -14.57 13.38
CA GLN A 152 9.50 -15.95 13.82
C GLN A 152 9.73 -16.81 12.58
N ALA A 153 10.96 -17.31 12.44
CA ALA A 153 11.36 -17.98 11.22
C ALA A 153 10.35 -19.09 10.96
N PRO A 154 9.65 -19.11 9.81
CA PRO A 154 8.78 -20.23 9.49
C PRO A 154 9.62 -21.50 9.60
N THR A 155 9.08 -22.46 10.35
CA THR A 155 9.74 -23.67 10.87
C THR A 155 10.13 -24.69 9.79
N THR A 156 9.99 -24.35 8.51
CA THR A 156 10.34 -25.21 7.37
C THR A 156 11.21 -24.46 6.36
N ARG A 157 12.49 -24.29 6.69
CA ARG A 157 13.49 -23.76 5.74
C ARG A 157 14.09 -24.90 4.93
N VAL A 158 13.65 -25.06 3.69
CA VAL A 158 14.23 -26.03 2.78
C VAL A 158 15.31 -25.36 1.96
N VAL A 159 16.49 -26.00 1.87
CA VAL A 159 17.57 -25.58 0.96
C VAL A 159 17.78 -26.69 -0.07
N PRO A 160 17.43 -26.45 -1.35
CA PRO A 160 17.65 -27.43 -2.42
C PRO A 160 19.12 -27.84 -2.56
N ARG A 161 19.38 -29.12 -2.85
CA ARG A 161 20.75 -29.66 -2.97
C ARG A 161 21.62 -28.94 -4.01
N SER A 162 21.00 -28.52 -5.11
CA SER A 162 21.67 -27.75 -6.17
C SER A 162 22.11 -26.37 -5.70
N VAL A 163 21.33 -25.73 -4.80
CA VAL A 163 21.68 -24.44 -4.17
C VAL A 163 22.86 -24.60 -3.23
N ILE A 164 22.88 -25.66 -2.42
CA ILE A 164 24.04 -25.98 -1.56
C ILE A 164 25.29 -26.17 -2.42
N SER A 165 25.17 -26.92 -3.52
CA SER A 165 26.28 -27.17 -4.45
C SER A 165 26.84 -25.87 -5.04
N ARG A 166 25.97 -24.92 -5.41
CA ARG A 166 26.38 -23.61 -5.88
C ARG A 166 27.04 -22.76 -4.80
N GLN A 167 26.49 -22.75 -3.58
CA GLN A 167 27.07 -22.02 -2.46
C GLN A 167 28.48 -22.53 -2.14
N LEU A 168 28.71 -23.84 -2.22
CA LEU A 168 30.03 -24.45 -2.07
C LEU A 168 30.98 -24.09 -3.23
N ALA A 169 30.45 -23.97 -4.46
CA ALA A 169 31.23 -23.55 -5.63
C ALA A 169 31.57 -22.05 -5.63
N ASN A 170 30.76 -21.22 -4.95
CA ASN A 170 30.97 -19.79 -4.83
C ASN A 170 30.82 -19.32 -3.36
N PRO A 171 31.76 -19.70 -2.49
CA PRO A 171 31.67 -19.45 -1.04
C PRO A 171 31.89 -17.97 -0.68
N PHE A 172 32.50 -17.19 -1.58
CA PHE A 172 32.78 -15.77 -1.39
C PHE A 172 32.11 -14.95 -2.48
N LEU A 173 30.89 -14.52 -2.22
CA LEU A 173 30.24 -13.52 -3.05
C LEU A 173 30.83 -12.14 -2.69
N ALA A 174 31.60 -11.56 -3.62
CA ALA A 174 32.31 -10.31 -3.41
C ALA A 174 31.37 -9.18 -2.90
N PRO A 175 31.75 -8.45 -1.84
CA PRO A 175 31.02 -7.28 -1.38
C PRO A 175 31.09 -6.17 -2.43
N ASP A 176 29.94 -5.56 -2.72
CA ASP A 176 29.85 -4.40 -3.60
C ASP A 176 30.10 -3.11 -2.78
N TYR A 177 31.30 -2.55 -2.92
CA TYR A 177 31.73 -1.36 -2.17
C TYR A 177 31.15 -0.05 -2.73
N GLU A 178 30.58 -0.04 -3.94
CA GLU A 178 29.90 1.15 -4.47
C GLU A 178 28.70 1.54 -3.60
N ALA A 179 28.05 0.53 -3.00
CA ALA A 179 26.87 0.69 -2.14
C ALA A 179 27.16 1.45 -0.83
N ALA A 180 28.40 1.45 -0.36
CA ALA A 180 28.79 2.11 0.89
C ALA A 180 29.02 3.63 0.70
N ALA A 181 29.42 4.05 -0.51
CA ALA A 181 29.67 5.45 -0.82
C ALA A 181 28.36 6.25 -0.97
N GLU A 182 27.34 5.68 -1.63
CA GLU A 182 26.04 6.36 -1.85
C GLU A 182 25.23 6.55 -0.56
N ARG A 183 25.35 5.64 0.42
CA ARG A 183 24.62 5.72 1.71
C ARG A 183 25.08 6.86 2.62
N THR A 184 26.24 7.48 2.34
CA THR A 184 26.94 8.37 3.28
C THR A 184 26.80 9.87 2.94
N ALA A 185 26.05 10.23 1.88
CA ALA A 185 25.86 11.64 1.52
C ALA A 185 24.76 12.32 2.38
N THR A 186 25.10 12.73 3.60
CA THR A 186 24.24 13.57 4.45
C THR A 186 24.27 15.01 3.98
N ARG A 187 23.25 15.46 3.24
CA ARG A 187 22.96 16.89 3.03
C ARG A 187 22.03 17.41 4.13
N ALA A 188 22.12 18.70 4.44
CA ALA A 188 21.11 19.37 5.26
C ALA A 188 19.74 19.27 4.55
N ARG A 189 18.71 18.82 5.28
CA ARG A 189 17.41 18.46 4.72
C ARG A 189 16.34 19.43 5.25
N ARG A 190 15.80 20.31 4.40
CA ARG A 190 14.70 21.22 4.74
C ARG A 190 13.45 20.45 5.16
N LEU A 191 13.29 19.25 4.62
CA LEU A 191 12.16 18.37 4.86
C LEU A 191 12.38 17.40 6.03
N ALA A 192 13.51 17.47 6.76
CA ALA A 192 13.86 16.51 7.82
C ALA A 192 12.85 16.41 8.98
N GLY A 193 12.01 17.43 9.18
CA GLY A 193 10.97 17.45 10.22
C GLY A 193 9.54 17.30 9.71
N TRP A 194 9.35 17.03 8.41
CA TRP A 194 8.04 16.88 7.79
C TRP A 194 7.68 15.40 7.64
N GLU A 195 6.42 15.07 7.90
CA GLU A 195 5.85 13.79 7.49
C GLU A 195 5.50 13.88 5.99
N LEU A 196 6.27 13.16 5.16
CA LEU A 196 6.19 13.31 3.71
C LEU A 196 5.39 12.21 3.02
N LEU A 197 5.16 11.06 3.68
CA LEU A 197 4.48 9.94 3.03
C LEU A 197 3.04 10.28 2.64
N ASP A 198 2.26 10.83 3.56
CA ASP A 198 0.87 11.20 3.27
C ASP A 198 0.77 12.30 2.18
N PRO A 199 1.55 13.40 2.24
CA PRO A 199 1.62 14.35 1.13
C PRO A 199 2.06 13.75 -0.22
N LEU A 200 2.97 12.77 -0.20
CA LEU A 200 3.41 12.07 -1.42
C LEU A 200 2.31 11.22 -2.02
N PHE A 201 1.56 10.46 -1.22
CA PHE A 201 0.41 9.73 -1.71
C PHE A 201 -0.62 10.72 -2.26
N ASN A 202 -1.08 11.67 -1.45
CA ASN A 202 -2.07 12.68 -1.86
C ASN A 202 -1.67 13.49 -3.11
N SER A 203 -0.38 13.54 -3.46
CA SER A 203 0.08 14.18 -4.70
C SER A 203 -0.48 13.54 -5.97
N PHE A 204 -0.72 12.22 -5.99
CA PHE A 204 -1.31 11.56 -7.15
C PHE A 204 -2.82 11.76 -7.24
N GLU A 205 -3.50 12.03 -6.13
CA GLU A 205 -4.92 12.39 -6.12
C GLU A 205 -5.13 13.85 -6.54
N ARG A 206 -4.33 14.77 -5.97
CA ARG A 206 -4.53 16.23 -6.13
C ARG A 206 -3.90 16.84 -7.38
N ALA A 207 -2.87 16.23 -7.95
CA ALA A 207 -2.10 16.79 -9.06
C ALA A 207 -2.25 16.01 -10.37
N ALA A 208 -3.37 15.30 -10.55
CA ALA A 208 -3.73 14.62 -11.79
C ALA A 208 -4.00 15.65 -12.93
N THR A 209 -2.93 16.10 -13.58
CA THR A 209 -2.93 17.18 -14.58
C THR A 209 -3.28 16.73 -16.02
N GLY A 210 -4.16 15.73 -16.20
CA GLY A 210 -4.49 15.25 -17.55
C GLY A 210 -3.45 14.31 -18.19
N SER A 211 -2.26 14.18 -17.60
CA SER A 211 -1.13 13.46 -18.19
C SER A 211 -0.85 12.11 -17.50
N PRO A 212 -0.66 11.01 -18.27
CA PRO A 212 -0.27 9.73 -17.72
C PRO A 212 0.99 9.80 -16.86
N ALA A 213 1.03 9.04 -15.77
CA ALA A 213 2.17 8.90 -14.87
C ALA A 213 3.26 8.07 -15.56
N CYS A 214 3.97 8.69 -16.51
CA CYS A 214 5.09 8.08 -17.20
C CYS A 214 6.31 8.98 -17.06
N MET A 215 7.40 8.42 -16.55
CA MET A 215 8.69 9.08 -16.53
C MET A 215 9.14 9.46 -17.95
N SER A 216 10.00 10.46 -18.04
CA SER A 216 10.65 10.79 -19.31
C SER A 216 11.58 9.64 -19.71
N LEU A 217 11.18 8.88 -20.73
CA LEU A 217 11.97 7.77 -21.26
C LEU A 217 12.88 8.23 -22.41
N PRO A 218 14.12 7.73 -22.50
CA PRO A 218 15.00 8.02 -23.62
C PRO A 218 14.42 7.45 -24.93
N PRO A 219 14.83 7.99 -26.09
CA PRO A 219 14.37 7.48 -27.38
C PRO A 219 14.71 5.99 -27.54
N ALA A 220 13.82 5.26 -28.23
CA ALA A 220 14.02 3.85 -28.53
C ALA A 220 15.36 3.65 -29.25
N ARG A 221 16.19 2.74 -28.74
CA ARG A 221 17.46 2.34 -29.36
C ARG A 221 17.34 0.90 -29.84
N PRO A 222 18.05 0.51 -30.91
CA PRO A 222 18.15 -0.89 -31.29
C PRO A 222 18.73 -1.70 -30.12
N VAL A 223 17.95 -2.67 -29.63
CA VAL A 223 18.37 -3.62 -28.59
C VAL A 223 18.62 -4.97 -29.27
N PRO A 224 19.70 -5.68 -28.92
CA PRO A 224 19.90 -7.05 -29.39
C PRO A 224 18.72 -7.93 -28.93
N VAL A 225 17.95 -8.41 -29.89
CA VAL A 225 16.82 -9.33 -29.66
C VAL A 225 17.08 -10.64 -30.40
N PRO A 226 16.52 -11.77 -29.92
CA PRO A 226 16.63 -13.05 -30.62
C PRO A 226 16.12 -12.98 -32.08
N ALA A 227 16.70 -13.79 -32.95
CA ALA A 227 16.38 -13.78 -34.38
C ALA A 227 14.87 -14.00 -34.64
N GLY A 228 14.30 -13.20 -35.55
CA GLY A 228 12.87 -13.27 -35.89
C GLY A 228 11.92 -12.61 -34.88
N ARG A 229 12.45 -11.83 -33.93
CA ARG A 229 11.66 -11.03 -32.98
C ARG A 229 11.96 -9.56 -33.18
N GLU A 230 10.96 -8.74 -32.94
CA GLU A 230 11.08 -7.28 -32.90
C GLU A 230 10.44 -6.76 -31.62
N LEU A 231 11.02 -5.71 -31.06
CA LEU A 231 10.42 -4.97 -29.95
C LEU A 231 9.62 -3.80 -30.49
N MET A 232 8.49 -3.54 -29.86
CA MET A 232 7.81 -2.29 -30.10
C MET A 232 8.63 -1.11 -29.54
N PRO A 233 8.51 0.09 -30.13
CA PRO A 233 9.29 1.25 -29.72
C PRO A 233 9.23 1.53 -28.21
N HIS A 234 8.04 1.42 -27.60
CA HIS A 234 7.85 1.66 -26.17
C HIS A 234 8.59 0.64 -25.29
N GLN A 235 8.71 -0.61 -25.73
CA GLN A 235 9.46 -1.64 -25.01
C GLN A 235 10.95 -1.32 -25.04
N ALA A 236 11.46 -0.90 -26.20
CA ALA A 236 12.86 -0.51 -26.37
C ALA A 236 13.24 0.72 -25.53
N GLN A 237 12.32 1.64 -25.27
CA GLN A 237 12.54 2.80 -24.41
C GLN A 237 12.88 2.42 -22.95
N VAL A 238 12.19 1.42 -22.39
CA VAL A 238 12.46 0.94 -21.01
C VAL A 238 13.83 0.26 -20.93
N VAL A 239 14.18 -0.52 -21.95
CA VAL A 239 15.52 -1.12 -22.04
C VAL A 239 16.58 -0.03 -22.19
N ALA A 240 16.34 1.00 -23.01
CA ALA A 240 17.24 2.13 -23.16
C ALA A 240 17.43 2.90 -21.85
N ALA A 241 16.38 3.13 -21.06
CA ALA A 241 16.47 3.73 -19.73
C ALA A 241 17.35 2.89 -18.79
N THR A 242 17.26 1.57 -18.90
CA THR A 242 18.07 0.63 -18.14
C THR A 242 19.56 0.73 -18.55
N ILE A 243 19.84 0.83 -19.86
CA ILE A 243 21.20 1.04 -20.38
C ILE A 243 21.80 2.36 -19.87
N THR A 244 21.00 3.42 -19.77
CA THR A 244 21.44 4.72 -19.23
C THR A 244 21.64 4.74 -17.71
N GLY A 245 21.39 3.62 -17.03
CA GLY A 245 21.67 3.45 -15.60
C GLY A 245 20.43 3.44 -14.71
N HIS A 246 19.22 3.54 -15.25
CA HIS A 246 18.01 3.40 -14.43
C HIS A 246 17.86 1.95 -13.93
N ARG A 247 17.37 1.75 -12.71
CA ARG A 247 17.39 0.43 -12.03
C ARG A 247 16.11 0.05 -11.29
N THR A 248 15.19 0.98 -11.06
CA THR A 248 13.93 0.69 -10.36
C THR A 248 12.77 1.02 -11.27
N PHE A 249 11.87 0.08 -11.56
CA PHE A 249 10.74 0.35 -12.45
C PHE A 249 9.42 -0.10 -11.83
N LEU A 250 8.42 0.78 -11.85
CA LEU A 250 7.03 0.41 -11.71
C LEU A 250 6.41 0.39 -13.11
N LEU A 251 6.41 -0.78 -13.75
CA LEU A 251 5.80 -0.99 -15.06
C LEU A 251 4.30 -1.21 -14.89
N ALA A 252 3.57 -0.11 -14.98
CA ALA A 252 2.12 0.00 -14.89
C ALA A 252 1.43 0.04 -16.27
N ASP A 253 2.16 -0.30 -17.34
CA ASP A 253 1.61 -0.44 -18.68
C ASP A 253 0.36 -1.32 -18.70
N GLU A 254 -0.58 -0.99 -19.58
CA GLU A 254 -1.78 -1.79 -19.78
C GLU A 254 -1.45 -3.27 -20.08
N PRO A 255 -2.26 -4.23 -19.59
CA PRO A 255 -2.02 -5.66 -19.84
C PRO A 255 -1.93 -5.95 -21.34
N GLY A 256 -0.94 -6.73 -21.77
CA GLY A 256 -0.75 -7.06 -23.20
C GLY A 256 0.28 -6.18 -23.93
N LEU A 257 0.82 -5.12 -23.32
CA LEU A 257 1.94 -4.32 -23.90
C LEU A 257 3.33 -4.97 -23.77
N GLY A 258 3.39 -6.24 -23.36
CA GLY A 258 4.61 -7.05 -23.27
C GLY A 258 5.57 -6.67 -22.14
N LYS A 259 5.04 -6.43 -20.93
CA LYS A 259 5.85 -6.13 -19.72
C LYS A 259 6.91 -7.20 -19.40
N THR A 260 6.60 -8.47 -19.65
CA THR A 260 7.52 -9.60 -19.44
C THR A 260 8.78 -9.47 -20.30
N ALA A 261 8.62 -9.16 -21.59
CA ALA A 261 9.75 -8.93 -22.49
C ALA A 261 10.60 -7.74 -22.05
N GLN A 262 9.96 -6.63 -21.64
CA GLN A 262 10.65 -5.45 -21.11
C GLN A 262 11.50 -5.80 -19.88
N ALA A 263 10.94 -6.57 -18.93
CA ALA A 263 11.63 -6.96 -17.71
C ALA A 263 12.84 -7.87 -17.97
N LEU A 264 12.70 -8.87 -18.85
CA LEU A 264 13.80 -9.79 -19.19
C LEU A 264 14.94 -9.07 -19.91
N LEU A 265 14.62 -8.18 -20.84
CA LEU A 265 15.62 -7.43 -21.59
C LEU A 265 16.26 -6.29 -20.76
N ALA A 266 15.51 -5.69 -19.83
CA ALA A 266 16.09 -4.78 -18.84
C ALA A 266 17.08 -5.53 -17.93
N ALA A 267 16.75 -6.74 -17.46
CA ALA A 267 17.67 -7.58 -16.70
C ALA A 267 18.94 -7.93 -17.50
N GLN A 268 18.79 -8.20 -18.80
CA GLN A 268 19.93 -8.42 -19.68
C GLN A 268 20.78 -7.15 -19.86
N ALA A 269 20.16 -6.00 -20.07
CA ALA A 269 20.85 -4.73 -20.24
C ALA A 269 21.58 -4.25 -18.97
N ALA A 270 21.05 -4.58 -17.79
CA ALA A 270 21.66 -4.26 -16.50
C ALA A 270 22.68 -5.32 -16.02
N ASP A 271 22.83 -6.43 -16.74
CA ASP A 271 23.52 -7.66 -16.28
C ASP A 271 23.10 -8.09 -14.86
N ALA A 272 21.79 -8.03 -14.60
CA ALA A 272 21.20 -8.25 -13.28
C ALA A 272 20.95 -9.74 -12.97
N TYR A 273 21.94 -10.60 -13.24
CA TYR A 273 21.86 -12.05 -12.98
C TYR A 273 22.75 -12.51 -11.82
N PRO A 274 22.33 -13.49 -10.99
CA PRO A 274 21.07 -14.21 -11.10
C PRO A 274 19.87 -13.30 -10.79
N LEU A 275 18.76 -13.55 -11.48
CA LEU A 275 17.51 -12.79 -11.43
C LEU A 275 16.45 -13.61 -10.67
N LEU A 276 15.84 -13.01 -9.66
CA LEU A 276 14.69 -13.59 -8.96
C LEU A 276 13.39 -13.06 -9.58
N VAL A 277 12.51 -13.96 -10.03
CA VAL A 277 11.18 -13.59 -10.54
C VAL A 277 10.12 -14.18 -9.62
N VAL A 278 9.36 -13.32 -8.95
CA VAL A 278 8.23 -13.70 -8.10
C VAL A 278 6.94 -13.45 -8.86
N VAL A 279 6.14 -14.50 -9.06
CA VAL A 279 4.97 -14.45 -9.94
C VAL A 279 3.78 -15.21 -9.34
N PRO A 280 2.53 -14.97 -9.75
CA PRO A 280 1.43 -15.86 -9.41
C PRO A 280 1.72 -17.30 -9.85
N ASN A 281 1.31 -18.31 -9.06
CA ASN A 281 1.60 -19.74 -9.32
C ASN A 281 1.30 -20.17 -10.77
N VAL A 282 0.26 -19.56 -11.29
CA VAL A 282 -0.39 -19.81 -12.55
C VAL A 282 0.39 -19.33 -13.79
N VAL A 283 1.28 -18.34 -13.67
CA VAL A 283 2.08 -17.79 -14.79
C VAL A 283 3.54 -18.28 -14.78
N LYS A 284 3.94 -19.13 -13.82
CA LYS A 284 5.33 -19.63 -13.70
C LYS A 284 5.85 -20.28 -14.98
N THR A 285 5.04 -21.12 -15.61
CA THR A 285 5.41 -21.79 -16.86
C THR A 285 5.48 -20.83 -18.04
N ASN A 286 4.60 -19.82 -18.06
CA ASN A 286 4.64 -18.78 -19.08
C ASN A 286 5.94 -17.97 -18.98
N TRP A 287 6.33 -17.57 -17.77
CA TRP A 287 7.61 -16.90 -17.53
C TRP A 287 8.81 -17.73 -17.97
N ALA A 288 8.83 -19.04 -17.66
CA ALA A 288 9.91 -19.92 -18.09
C ALA A 288 10.01 -20.02 -19.62
N HIS A 289 8.87 -20.06 -20.31
CA HIS A 289 8.79 -20.03 -21.76
C HIS A 289 9.28 -18.69 -22.34
N GLU A 290 8.81 -17.56 -21.78
CA GLU A 290 9.24 -16.22 -22.19
C GLU A 290 10.75 -16.00 -22.00
N VAL A 291 11.37 -16.56 -20.96
CA VAL A 291 12.84 -16.56 -20.82
C VAL A 291 13.50 -17.26 -22.01
N GLY A 292 13.02 -18.45 -22.39
CA GLY A 292 13.53 -19.17 -23.56
C GLY A 292 13.32 -18.41 -24.87
N LEU A 293 12.27 -17.58 -24.95
CA LEU A 293 11.97 -16.76 -26.14
C LEU A 293 12.82 -15.50 -26.24
N TRP A 294 12.93 -14.71 -25.17
CA TRP A 294 13.56 -13.38 -25.19
C TRP A 294 15.02 -13.39 -24.79
N THR A 295 15.44 -14.34 -23.96
CA THR A 295 16.82 -14.48 -23.48
C THR A 295 17.29 -15.94 -23.60
N PRO A 296 17.32 -16.53 -24.81
CA PRO A 296 17.55 -17.97 -25.05
C PRO A 296 18.90 -18.50 -24.52
N PHE A 297 19.87 -17.62 -24.29
CA PHE A 297 21.18 -17.97 -23.73
C PHE A 297 21.19 -18.05 -22.19
N ARG A 298 20.07 -17.69 -21.53
CA ARG A 298 19.93 -17.71 -20.07
C ARG A 298 19.13 -18.94 -19.66
N ARG A 299 19.60 -19.65 -18.63
CA ARG A 299 18.90 -20.81 -18.09
C ARG A 299 17.86 -20.36 -17.08
N SER A 300 16.63 -20.84 -17.20
CA SER A 300 15.56 -20.63 -16.21
C SER A 300 15.29 -21.90 -15.40
N THR A 301 14.91 -21.72 -14.14
CA THR A 301 14.39 -22.79 -13.29
C THR A 301 13.11 -22.34 -12.61
N VAL A 302 12.13 -23.25 -12.51
CA VAL A 302 10.88 -23.01 -11.78
C VAL A 302 10.93 -23.76 -10.45
N VAL A 303 10.67 -23.05 -9.36
CA VAL A 303 10.61 -23.63 -8.02
C VAL A 303 9.24 -24.26 -7.79
N HIS A 304 9.24 -25.52 -7.39
CA HIS A 304 8.05 -26.32 -7.07
C HIS A 304 8.28 -27.06 -5.75
N GLY A 305 7.27 -27.08 -4.89
CA GLY A 305 7.31 -27.79 -3.61
C GLY A 305 8.54 -27.39 -2.81
N ASP A 306 9.37 -28.37 -2.47
CA ASP A 306 10.60 -28.21 -1.69
C ASP A 306 11.84 -27.91 -2.56
N GLY A 307 11.68 -27.79 -3.88
CA GLY A 307 12.75 -27.43 -4.80
C GLY A 307 13.67 -28.59 -5.21
N ASP A 308 13.25 -29.85 -5.04
CA ASP A 308 14.10 -31.01 -5.36
C ASP A 308 14.60 -31.07 -6.81
N ARG A 309 13.83 -30.45 -7.73
CA ARG A 309 14.11 -30.45 -9.18
C ARG A 309 14.65 -29.13 -9.70
N MET A 310 14.90 -28.13 -8.84
CA MET A 310 15.38 -26.83 -9.32
C MET A 310 16.90 -26.83 -9.58
N ASP A 311 17.32 -26.10 -10.61
CA ASP A 311 18.74 -25.86 -10.90
C ASP A 311 19.23 -24.62 -10.15
N GLY A 312 20.03 -24.81 -9.10
CA GLY A 312 20.65 -23.73 -8.34
C GLY A 312 21.60 -22.86 -9.16
N PHE A 313 22.08 -23.31 -10.32
CA PHE A 313 22.97 -22.57 -11.22
C PHE A 313 22.24 -21.80 -12.33
N ALA A 314 20.91 -21.84 -12.35
CA ALA A 314 20.12 -21.08 -13.31
C ALA A 314 20.37 -19.56 -13.19
N ASP A 315 20.31 -18.86 -14.31
CA ASP A 315 20.39 -17.40 -14.37
C ASP A 315 19.10 -16.76 -13.88
N VAL A 316 17.95 -17.41 -14.13
CA VAL A 316 16.61 -16.91 -13.77
C VAL A 316 15.92 -17.93 -12.87
N VAL A 317 15.58 -17.52 -11.65
CA VAL A 317 14.85 -18.35 -10.68
C VAL A 317 13.41 -17.83 -10.57
N ILE A 318 12.44 -18.66 -10.94
CA ILE A 318 11.02 -18.31 -10.94
C ILE A 318 10.32 -19.01 -9.77
N VAL A 319 9.70 -18.23 -8.89
CA VAL A 319 9.00 -18.72 -7.69
C VAL A 319 7.63 -18.06 -7.56
N ASN A 320 6.67 -18.73 -6.93
CA ASN A 320 5.38 -18.12 -6.59
C ASN A 320 5.33 -17.57 -5.17
N TYR A 321 4.48 -16.57 -4.98
CA TYR A 321 4.27 -15.90 -3.69
C TYR A 321 4.05 -16.86 -2.52
N GLU A 322 3.28 -17.93 -2.73
CA GLU A 322 2.92 -18.91 -1.70
C GLU A 322 4.07 -19.84 -1.29
N LEU A 323 5.15 -19.95 -2.08
CA LEU A 323 6.32 -20.77 -1.74
C LEU A 323 7.46 -19.95 -1.13
N LEU A 324 7.29 -18.62 -1.00
CA LEU A 324 8.33 -17.77 -0.46
C LEU A 324 8.62 -18.08 1.01
N ASP A 325 7.60 -18.41 1.81
CA ASP A 325 7.72 -18.77 3.21
C ASP A 325 8.76 -19.88 3.47
N ARG A 326 8.74 -20.92 2.62
CA ARG A 326 9.62 -22.10 2.70
C ARG A 326 11.05 -21.83 2.20
N HIS A 327 11.18 -20.92 1.24
CA HIS A 327 12.43 -20.70 0.49
C HIS A 327 13.14 -19.38 0.77
N VAL A 328 12.52 -18.47 1.54
CA VAL A 328 13.05 -17.12 1.83
C VAL A 328 14.49 -17.14 2.35
N GLY A 329 14.85 -18.18 3.12
CA GLY A 329 16.18 -18.34 3.70
C GLY A 329 17.28 -18.38 2.63
N TRP A 330 17.26 -19.42 1.78
CA TRP A 330 18.30 -19.56 0.76
C TRP A 330 18.15 -18.54 -0.36
N LEU A 331 16.92 -18.11 -0.68
CA LEU A 331 16.69 -17.07 -1.69
C LEU A 331 17.40 -15.76 -1.31
N GLY A 332 17.36 -15.38 -0.03
CA GLY A 332 18.05 -14.19 0.45
C GLY A 332 19.58 -14.28 0.36
N ASP A 333 20.14 -15.48 0.45
CA ASP A 333 21.58 -15.71 0.51
C ASP A 333 22.18 -16.09 -0.86
N HIS A 334 21.34 -16.31 -1.87
CA HIS A 334 21.73 -16.80 -3.20
C HIS A 334 22.58 -15.81 -4.02
N GLY A 335 22.54 -14.52 -3.68
CA GLY A 335 23.29 -13.48 -4.38
C GLY A 335 22.60 -12.94 -5.64
N PHE A 336 21.27 -12.80 -5.61
CA PHE A 336 20.51 -12.15 -6.68
C PHE A 336 20.97 -10.69 -6.90
N ARG A 337 21.08 -10.29 -8.17
CA ARG A 337 21.40 -8.91 -8.59
C ARG A 337 20.19 -8.15 -9.11
N GLY A 338 19.08 -8.86 -9.34
CA GLY A 338 17.80 -8.24 -9.66
C GLY A 338 16.63 -9.04 -9.12
N MET A 339 15.50 -8.37 -8.99
CA MET A 339 14.24 -8.95 -8.57
C MET A 339 13.09 -8.35 -9.39
N VAL A 340 12.27 -9.23 -9.96
CA VAL A 340 11.04 -8.87 -10.66
C VAL A 340 9.85 -9.44 -9.89
N VAL A 341 8.86 -8.60 -9.63
CA VAL A 341 7.60 -8.97 -8.99
C VAL A 341 6.50 -8.75 -10.00
N ASP A 342 5.93 -9.84 -10.52
CA ASP A 342 4.82 -9.80 -11.47
C ASP A 342 3.48 -9.80 -10.74
N GLU A 343 2.50 -9.09 -11.31
CA GLU A 343 1.25 -8.78 -10.64
C GLU A 343 1.46 -8.21 -9.24
N ALA A 344 2.22 -7.11 -9.15
CA ALA A 344 2.62 -6.48 -7.89
C ALA A 344 1.45 -6.09 -6.96
N HIS A 345 0.21 -6.08 -7.46
CA HIS A 345 -0.98 -5.94 -6.63
C HIS A 345 -1.13 -7.04 -5.56
N PHE A 346 -0.47 -8.19 -5.73
CA PHE A 346 -0.41 -9.22 -4.68
C PHE A 346 0.33 -8.75 -3.42
N ILE A 347 1.23 -7.77 -3.50
CA ILE A 347 2.00 -7.31 -2.33
C ILE A 347 1.38 -6.12 -1.58
N LYS A 348 0.17 -5.65 -1.96
CA LYS A 348 -0.45 -4.44 -1.38
C LYS A 348 -0.56 -4.42 0.15
N ASN A 349 -0.92 -5.55 0.77
CA ASN A 349 -1.12 -5.62 2.21
C ASN A 349 0.18 -6.03 2.93
N LYS A 350 0.86 -5.05 3.55
CA LYS A 350 2.10 -5.24 4.30
C LYS A 350 2.01 -6.26 5.44
N THR A 351 0.83 -6.47 6.02
CA THR A 351 0.63 -7.46 7.09
C THR A 351 0.63 -8.90 6.58
N SER A 352 0.46 -9.10 5.27
CA SER A 352 0.44 -10.43 4.67
C SER A 352 1.85 -11.03 4.59
N GLN A 353 1.97 -12.33 4.88
CA GLN A 353 3.25 -13.04 4.83
C GLN A 353 3.94 -12.90 3.46
N ARG A 354 3.17 -12.98 2.36
CA ARG A 354 3.67 -12.79 0.99
C ARG A 354 4.36 -11.43 0.81
N SER A 355 3.77 -10.34 1.32
CA SER A 355 4.37 -9.00 1.24
C SER A 355 5.62 -8.91 2.09
N GLN A 356 5.58 -9.43 3.32
CA GLN A 356 6.74 -9.43 4.22
C GLN A 356 7.93 -10.17 3.61
N HIS A 357 7.71 -11.33 2.98
CA HIS A 357 8.78 -12.08 2.33
C HIS A 357 9.35 -11.37 1.10
N VAL A 358 8.51 -10.77 0.25
CA VAL A 358 8.97 -10.00 -0.90
C VAL A 358 9.80 -8.78 -0.46
N LEU A 359 9.32 -8.04 0.54
CA LEU A 359 10.02 -6.88 1.09
C LEU A 359 11.38 -7.29 1.70
N ALA A 360 11.40 -8.35 2.52
CA ALA A 360 12.63 -8.86 3.14
C ALA A 360 13.66 -9.32 2.10
N LEU A 361 13.24 -9.98 1.02
CA LEU A 361 14.13 -10.37 -0.08
C LEU A 361 14.69 -9.16 -0.82
N SER A 362 13.84 -8.18 -1.14
CA SER A 362 14.26 -6.96 -1.82
C SER A 362 15.28 -6.16 -0.98
N GLU A 363 15.08 -6.09 0.33
CA GLU A 363 15.99 -5.43 1.26
C GLU A 363 17.35 -6.15 1.32
N ARG A 364 17.36 -7.48 1.40
CA ARG A 364 18.61 -8.27 1.35
C ARG A 364 19.38 -8.06 0.05
N ILE A 365 18.68 -7.98 -1.08
CA ILE A 365 19.30 -7.71 -2.39
C ILE A 365 19.92 -6.31 -2.40
N ARG A 366 19.18 -5.27 -1.96
CA ARG A 366 19.70 -3.88 -1.84
C ARG A 366 20.84 -3.73 -0.84
N ALA A 367 20.85 -4.52 0.22
CA ALA A 367 21.93 -4.50 1.20
C ALA A 367 23.26 -4.99 0.58
N ARG A 368 23.17 -5.96 -0.35
CA ARG A 368 24.29 -6.66 -0.96
C ARG A 368 24.81 -6.02 -2.24
N VAL A 369 23.91 -5.50 -3.07
CA VAL A 369 24.19 -4.96 -4.41
C VAL A 369 23.88 -3.48 -4.37
N ALA A 370 24.79 -2.63 -4.85
CA ALA A 370 24.62 -1.17 -4.82
C ALA A 370 23.42 -0.73 -5.65
N ARG A 371 23.35 -1.27 -6.88
CA ARG A 371 22.39 -0.84 -7.91
C ARG A 371 21.62 -2.03 -8.48
N PRO A 372 20.84 -2.76 -7.64
CA PRO A 372 20.09 -3.92 -8.11
C PRO A 372 18.97 -3.48 -9.04
N LEU A 373 18.65 -4.30 -10.04
CA LEU A 373 17.47 -4.08 -10.87
C LEU A 373 16.23 -4.56 -10.12
N LEU A 374 15.34 -3.65 -9.73
CA LEU A 374 14.07 -3.97 -9.07
C LEU A 374 12.90 -3.54 -9.95
N MET A 375 12.03 -4.48 -10.32
CA MET A 375 10.90 -4.18 -11.20
C MET A 375 9.60 -4.72 -10.63
N ALA A 376 8.62 -3.85 -10.45
CA ALA A 376 7.25 -4.22 -10.13
C ALA A 376 6.42 -4.12 -11.41
N LEU A 377 5.83 -5.23 -11.84
CA LEU A 377 4.96 -5.29 -13.01
C LEU A 377 3.52 -5.37 -12.55
N THR A 378 2.67 -4.50 -13.06
CA THR A 378 1.24 -4.54 -12.76
C THR A 378 0.46 -4.03 -13.97
N GLY A 379 -0.65 -4.72 -14.27
CA GLY A 379 -1.59 -4.26 -15.29
C GLY A 379 -2.62 -3.26 -14.77
N THR A 380 -2.83 -3.26 -13.47
CA THR A 380 -3.87 -2.52 -12.75
C THR A 380 -3.23 -2.02 -11.44
N PRO A 381 -2.36 -1.01 -11.51
CA PRO A 381 -1.57 -0.52 -10.38
C PRO A 381 -2.41 -0.05 -9.18
N LEU A 382 -3.65 0.38 -9.42
CA LEU A 382 -4.60 0.80 -8.40
C LEU A 382 -5.79 -0.16 -8.43
N ILE A 383 -5.95 -0.98 -7.40
CA ILE A 383 -7.12 -1.84 -7.26
C ILE A 383 -8.15 -1.19 -6.35
N ASN A 384 -7.73 -0.59 -5.23
CA ASN A 384 -8.65 -0.05 -4.23
C ASN A 384 -8.25 1.33 -3.64
N ASP A 385 -6.96 1.58 -3.33
CA ASP A 385 -6.52 2.78 -2.59
C ASP A 385 -5.10 3.20 -3.02
N ILE A 386 -4.75 4.47 -2.83
CA ILE A 386 -3.40 4.99 -2.98
C ILE A 386 -2.39 4.37 -2.00
N GLU A 387 -2.86 3.89 -0.85
CA GLU A 387 -2.03 3.11 0.08
C GLU A 387 -1.50 1.81 -0.53
N ASP A 388 -2.13 1.28 -1.59
CA ASP A 388 -1.65 0.10 -2.32
C ASP A 388 -0.23 0.32 -2.89
N PHE A 389 0.19 1.58 -3.12
CA PHE A 389 1.55 1.90 -3.55
C PHE A 389 2.60 1.73 -2.46
N ARG A 390 2.24 1.83 -1.17
CA ARG A 390 3.20 1.83 -0.07
C ARG A 390 4.12 0.62 -0.14
N ALA A 391 3.54 -0.58 -0.24
CA ALA A 391 4.30 -1.82 -0.32
C ALA A 391 5.15 -1.91 -1.60
N ILE A 392 4.64 -1.41 -2.72
CA ILE A 392 5.35 -1.41 -4.01
C ILE A 392 6.55 -0.46 -3.98
N TRP A 393 6.37 0.76 -3.44
CA TRP A 393 7.45 1.75 -3.32
C TRP A 393 8.52 1.31 -2.31
N GLN A 394 8.13 0.62 -1.23
CA GLN A 394 9.08 -0.03 -0.32
C GLN A 394 9.86 -1.17 -1.00
N PHE A 395 9.18 -1.99 -1.81
CA PHE A 395 9.83 -3.02 -2.62
C PHE A 395 10.86 -2.40 -3.59
N LEU A 396 10.53 -1.28 -4.22
CA LEU A 396 11.43 -0.56 -5.13
C LEU A 396 12.55 0.20 -4.39
N GLY A 397 12.44 0.38 -3.07
CA GLY A 397 13.41 1.12 -2.26
C GLY A 397 13.27 2.65 -2.37
N TRP A 398 12.10 3.15 -2.73
CA TRP A 398 11.80 4.58 -2.82
C TRP A 398 11.44 5.19 -1.47
N ILE A 399 10.80 4.40 -0.60
CA ILE A 399 10.37 4.79 0.74
C ILE A 399 10.68 3.68 1.75
N ASP A 400 10.72 4.01 3.03
CA ASP A 400 10.61 3.07 4.15
C ASP A 400 9.22 3.19 4.82
N ASP A 401 9.11 2.86 6.10
CA ASP A 401 7.86 2.97 6.86
C ASP A 401 7.50 4.38 7.28
N GLU A 402 8.48 5.27 7.35
CA GLU A 402 8.35 6.61 7.94
C GLU A 402 8.64 7.72 6.94
N LYS A 403 9.50 7.48 5.94
CA LYS A 403 10.02 8.53 5.07
C LYS A 403 10.48 8.05 3.69
N PRO A 404 10.63 8.99 2.74
CA PRO A 404 11.32 8.75 1.49
C PRO A 404 12.80 8.42 1.70
N LEU A 405 13.32 7.54 0.85
CA LEU A 405 14.72 7.10 0.87
C LEU A 405 15.57 7.94 -0.09
N GLY A 406 16.90 7.78 0.03
CA GLY A 406 17.96 8.63 -0.53
C GLY A 406 17.61 9.40 -1.81
N PRO A 407 17.41 8.72 -2.96
CA PRO A 407 17.17 9.40 -4.24
C PRO A 407 15.87 10.21 -4.28
N LEU A 408 14.76 9.65 -3.78
CA LEU A 408 13.47 10.34 -3.76
C LEU A 408 13.50 11.52 -2.78
N MET A 409 14.10 11.33 -1.60
CA MET A 409 14.28 12.42 -0.63
C MET A 409 15.12 13.56 -1.22
N ALA A 410 16.20 13.23 -1.95
CA ALA A 410 17.04 14.23 -2.62
C ALA A 410 16.26 14.99 -3.71
N ALA A 411 15.49 14.28 -4.54
CA ALA A 411 14.65 14.91 -5.56
C ALA A 411 13.63 15.88 -4.95
N LEU A 412 12.96 15.49 -3.85
CA LEU A 412 12.01 16.35 -3.13
C LEU A 412 12.69 17.59 -2.54
N GLU A 413 13.87 17.44 -1.95
CA GLU A 413 14.65 18.57 -1.41
C GLU A 413 15.08 19.55 -2.53
N ASP A 414 15.52 19.02 -3.67
CA ASP A 414 15.97 19.81 -4.83
C ASP A 414 14.82 20.64 -5.45
N THR A 415 13.55 20.28 -5.21
CA THR A 415 12.40 21.11 -5.61
C THR A 415 12.37 22.47 -4.90
N GLY A 416 12.97 22.57 -3.71
CA GLY A 416 12.87 23.79 -2.91
C GLY A 416 11.44 24.09 -2.44
N LEU A 417 10.56 23.09 -2.33
CA LEU A 417 9.18 23.21 -1.82
C LEU A 417 8.95 22.39 -0.53
N THR A 418 7.98 22.82 0.27
CA THR A 418 7.45 22.11 1.45
C THR A 418 5.97 21.80 1.27
N PRO A 419 5.39 20.84 2.03
CA PRO A 419 3.96 20.52 1.94
C PRO A 419 2.99 21.71 2.15
N ALA A 420 3.43 22.80 2.78
CA ALA A 420 2.65 24.03 2.91
C ALA A 420 2.57 24.87 1.60
N ASP A 421 3.44 24.59 0.63
CA ASP A 421 3.52 25.33 -0.62
C ASP A 421 2.54 24.74 -1.65
N GLN A 422 1.77 25.58 -2.34
CA GLN A 422 0.74 25.14 -3.30
C GLN A 422 1.31 24.26 -4.42
N GLY A 423 2.54 24.53 -4.88
CA GLY A 423 3.21 23.77 -5.94
C GLY A 423 3.82 22.43 -5.49
N PHE A 424 3.82 22.11 -4.19
CA PHE A 424 4.50 20.93 -3.67
C PHE A 424 3.94 19.64 -4.25
N TYR A 425 2.62 19.49 -4.30
CA TYR A 425 1.98 18.25 -4.77
C TYR A 425 2.34 17.93 -6.23
N ALA A 426 2.33 18.93 -7.13
CA ALA A 426 2.73 18.71 -8.52
C ALA A 426 4.21 18.29 -8.64
N ALA A 427 5.11 18.97 -7.91
CA ALA A 427 6.54 18.66 -7.92
C ALA A 427 6.86 17.31 -7.26
N ALA A 428 6.14 16.97 -6.19
CA ALA A 428 6.22 15.69 -5.51
C ALA A 428 5.78 14.55 -6.43
N ARG A 429 4.65 14.69 -7.12
CA ARG A 429 4.16 13.73 -8.11
C ARG A 429 5.19 13.50 -9.22
N ALA A 430 5.74 14.58 -9.78
CA ALA A 430 6.79 14.49 -10.80
C ALA A 430 8.04 13.76 -10.30
N SER A 431 8.51 14.09 -9.08
CA SER A 431 9.67 13.44 -8.45
C SER A 431 9.47 11.94 -8.29
N VAL A 432 8.27 11.50 -7.88
CA VAL A 432 7.96 10.07 -7.75
C VAL A 432 7.82 9.40 -9.11
N ILE A 433 7.23 10.06 -10.10
CA ILE A 433 7.14 9.52 -11.46
C ILE A 433 8.54 9.25 -12.02
N ASP A 434 9.46 10.21 -11.87
CA ASP A 434 10.84 10.12 -12.34
C ASP A 434 11.68 9.05 -11.63
N MET A 435 11.22 8.54 -10.47
CA MET A 435 11.84 7.38 -9.82
C MET A 435 11.69 6.07 -10.61
N GLY A 436 10.78 6.02 -11.60
CA GLY A 436 10.65 4.88 -12.50
C GLY A 436 9.23 4.42 -12.80
N ILE A 437 8.22 5.26 -12.63
CA ILE A 437 6.84 4.90 -13.01
C ILE A 437 6.70 4.99 -14.53
N VAL A 438 6.24 3.90 -15.14
CA VAL A 438 5.94 3.83 -16.57
C VAL A 438 4.51 3.35 -16.76
N ARG A 439 3.63 4.25 -17.21
CA ARG A 439 2.22 3.97 -17.52
C ARG A 439 1.90 4.42 -18.93
N ARG A 440 1.61 3.45 -19.80
CA ARG A 440 1.12 3.68 -21.18
C ARG A 440 -0.15 2.90 -21.44
N ARG A 441 -1.06 3.48 -22.23
CA ARG A 441 -2.28 2.83 -22.68
C ARG A 441 -2.08 2.17 -24.04
N LYS A 442 -2.86 1.15 -24.36
CA LYS A 442 -2.83 0.49 -25.67
C LYS A 442 -3.02 1.48 -26.81
N VAL A 443 -3.97 2.38 -26.65
CA VAL A 443 -4.31 3.43 -27.63
C VAL A 443 -3.16 4.41 -27.87
N ASP A 444 -2.27 4.61 -26.90
CA ASP A 444 -1.15 5.54 -27.03
C ASP A 444 0.05 4.91 -27.75
N VAL A 445 0.08 3.57 -27.84
CA VAL A 445 1.25 2.78 -28.21
C VAL A 445 1.05 2.01 -29.50
N VAL A 446 -0.16 1.50 -29.73
CA VAL A 446 -0.49 0.69 -30.90
C VAL A 446 -1.70 1.33 -31.58
N ALA A 447 -1.45 2.00 -32.71
CA ALA A 447 -2.47 2.68 -33.48
C ALA A 447 -3.56 1.73 -34.04
N ASP A 448 -3.24 0.43 -34.15
CA ASP A 448 -4.06 -0.57 -34.85
C ASP A 448 -4.73 -1.60 -33.94
N ILE A 449 -4.71 -1.46 -32.60
CA ILE A 449 -5.50 -2.37 -31.74
C ILE A 449 -6.98 -1.99 -31.91
N PRO A 450 -7.85 -2.93 -32.34
CA PRO A 450 -9.27 -2.67 -32.52
C PRO A 450 -9.94 -2.22 -31.22
N ALA A 451 -11.02 -1.44 -31.33
CA ALA A 451 -11.69 -0.87 -30.15
C ALA A 451 -12.16 -1.95 -29.15
N ARG A 452 -11.98 -1.66 -27.86
CA ARG A 452 -12.56 -2.41 -26.75
C ARG A 452 -13.89 -1.78 -26.35
N ARG A 453 -14.96 -2.58 -26.29
CA ARG A 453 -16.27 -2.15 -25.80
C ARG A 453 -16.68 -2.99 -24.59
N VAL A 454 -17.12 -2.33 -23.53
CA VAL A 454 -17.87 -2.97 -22.45
C VAL A 454 -19.34 -2.62 -22.67
N ALA A 455 -20.21 -3.63 -22.69
CA ALA A 455 -21.63 -3.49 -22.95
C ALA A 455 -22.42 -4.22 -21.88
N ASP A 456 -23.40 -3.54 -21.31
CA ASP A 456 -24.26 -4.10 -20.28
C ASP A 456 -25.49 -4.73 -20.90
N LEU A 457 -25.71 -5.98 -20.53
CA LEU A 457 -26.90 -6.74 -20.87
C LEU A 457 -27.76 -6.87 -19.60
N PRO A 458 -28.72 -5.95 -19.39
CA PRO A 458 -29.67 -6.08 -18.30
C PRO A 458 -30.58 -7.29 -18.55
N VAL A 459 -30.69 -8.15 -17.54
CA VAL A 459 -31.57 -9.33 -17.56
C VAL A 459 -32.52 -9.28 -16.38
N GLU A 460 -33.78 -9.62 -16.63
CA GLU A 460 -34.79 -9.74 -15.58
C GLU A 460 -34.78 -11.16 -15.01
N LEU A 461 -34.72 -11.25 -13.69
CA LEU A 461 -34.82 -12.54 -13.00
C LEU A 461 -36.29 -12.85 -12.71
N ASP A 462 -36.86 -13.71 -13.55
CA ASP A 462 -38.23 -14.19 -13.44
C ASP A 462 -38.38 -15.45 -12.58
N GLY A 463 -39.62 -15.78 -12.27
CA GLY A 463 -39.98 -17.04 -11.61
C GLY A 463 -39.61 -17.09 -10.12
N ALA A 464 -39.44 -18.32 -9.61
CA ALA A 464 -39.21 -18.55 -8.19
C ALA A 464 -37.87 -18.01 -7.69
N ALA A 465 -36.81 -18.13 -8.51
CA ALA A 465 -35.47 -17.66 -8.17
C ALA A 465 -35.43 -16.13 -8.01
N GLY A 466 -35.97 -15.39 -8.98
CA GLY A 466 -36.04 -13.92 -8.90
C GLY A 466 -36.84 -13.42 -7.69
N ARG A 467 -38.01 -14.02 -7.41
CA ARG A 467 -38.80 -13.69 -6.20
C ARG A 467 -38.04 -13.98 -4.91
N SER A 468 -37.32 -15.10 -4.85
CA SER A 468 -36.52 -15.45 -3.68
C SER A 468 -35.35 -14.50 -3.47
N ILE A 469 -34.71 -14.03 -4.54
CA ILE A 469 -33.62 -13.05 -4.47
C ILE A 469 -34.14 -11.71 -3.94
N ARG A 470 -35.24 -11.19 -4.52
CA ARG A 470 -35.83 -9.93 -4.07
C ARG A 470 -36.27 -9.99 -2.61
N ALA A 471 -36.88 -11.11 -2.19
CA ALA A 471 -37.26 -11.31 -0.78
C ALA A 471 -36.05 -11.33 0.16
N ALA A 472 -34.95 -11.98 -0.25
CA ALA A 472 -33.70 -12.02 0.52
C ALA A 472 -33.06 -10.62 0.62
N GLU A 473 -33.09 -9.84 -0.46
CA GLU A 473 -32.60 -8.46 -0.49
C GLU A 473 -33.41 -7.55 0.43
N THR A 474 -34.75 -7.61 0.37
CA THR A 474 -35.63 -6.89 1.30
C THR A 474 -35.38 -7.29 2.75
N ALA A 475 -35.17 -8.59 3.02
CA ALA A 475 -34.87 -9.07 4.37
C ALA A 475 -33.51 -8.57 4.87
N LEU A 476 -32.49 -8.47 4.00
CA LEU A 476 -31.20 -7.90 4.35
C LEU A 476 -31.30 -6.40 4.62
N ALA A 477 -32.00 -5.66 3.76
CA ALA A 477 -32.26 -4.24 3.95
C ALA A 477 -32.97 -3.96 5.29
N ALA A 478 -34.03 -4.72 5.59
CA ALA A 478 -34.76 -4.59 6.85
C ALA A 478 -33.87 -4.86 8.08
N ARG A 479 -32.95 -5.83 8.01
CA ARG A 479 -31.98 -6.09 9.09
C ARG A 479 -31.01 -4.92 9.28
N LEU A 480 -30.52 -4.33 8.19
CA LEU A 480 -29.63 -3.16 8.24
C LEU A 480 -30.36 -1.97 8.86
N VAL A 481 -31.59 -1.69 8.44
CA VAL A 481 -32.45 -0.61 8.98
C VAL A 481 -32.69 -0.82 10.48
N ALA A 482 -33.02 -2.04 10.91
CA ALA A 482 -33.24 -2.34 12.32
C ALA A 482 -31.98 -2.13 13.19
N ARG A 483 -30.80 -2.51 12.66
CA ARG A 483 -29.51 -2.25 13.33
C ARG A 483 -29.18 -0.76 13.38
N TYR A 484 -29.44 -0.03 12.30
CA TYR A 484 -29.25 1.42 12.23
C TYR A 484 -30.12 2.14 13.26
N ARG A 485 -31.42 1.88 13.29
CA ARG A 485 -32.35 2.46 14.27
C ARG A 485 -31.95 2.15 15.70
N SER A 486 -31.62 0.90 15.99
CA SER A 486 -31.15 0.51 17.34
C SER A 486 -29.90 1.29 17.76
N ALA A 487 -29.01 1.60 16.81
CA ALA A 487 -27.81 2.38 17.09
C ALA A 487 -28.10 3.89 17.24
N VAL A 488 -29.07 4.43 16.50
CA VAL A 488 -29.60 5.79 16.68
C VAL A 488 -30.23 5.94 18.06
N ASP A 489 -31.12 5.02 18.45
CA ASP A 489 -31.83 5.06 19.74
C ASP A 489 -30.86 5.09 20.94
N VAL A 490 -29.77 4.32 20.86
CA VAL A 490 -28.72 4.29 21.89
C VAL A 490 -27.94 5.61 21.96
N ARG A 491 -27.75 6.31 20.84
CA ARG A 491 -26.96 7.54 20.75
C ARG A 491 -27.75 8.79 21.12
N SER A 492 -29.01 8.86 20.68
CA SER A 492 -29.83 10.07 20.77
C SER A 492 -30.69 10.15 22.02
N GLY A 493 -30.69 9.13 22.88
CA GLY A 493 -31.46 9.13 24.13
C GLY A 493 -32.97 9.32 23.93
N GLY A 494 -33.50 8.98 22.76
CA GLY A 494 -34.91 9.14 22.39
C GLY A 494 -35.29 10.46 21.71
N ALA A 495 -34.33 11.33 21.34
CA ALA A 495 -34.60 12.45 20.45
C ALA A 495 -34.34 12.03 18.99
N GLY A 496 -35.41 11.81 18.22
CA GLY A 496 -35.31 11.50 16.79
C GLY A 496 -34.73 12.68 16.02
N GLU A 497 -33.52 12.49 15.47
CA GLU A 497 -33.07 13.27 14.33
C GLU A 497 -33.53 12.54 13.07
N ASP A 498 -34.33 13.21 12.23
CA ASP A 498 -34.83 12.70 10.95
C ASP A 498 -33.75 12.74 9.84
N ASP A 499 -32.52 13.16 10.17
CA ASP A 499 -31.40 13.31 9.25
C ASP A 499 -30.57 12.02 9.18
N LEU A 500 -30.21 11.61 7.97
CA LEU A 500 -29.42 10.39 7.72
C LEU A 500 -27.96 10.56 8.18
N ASP A 501 -27.58 9.87 9.27
CA ASP A 501 -26.18 9.77 9.70
C ASP A 501 -25.43 8.73 8.84
N LEU A 502 -24.80 9.22 7.76
CA LEU A 502 -24.00 8.41 6.82
C LEU A 502 -22.82 7.69 7.49
N ASP A 503 -22.22 8.28 8.52
CA ASP A 503 -21.11 7.65 9.26
C ASP A 503 -21.59 6.51 10.15
N LEU A 504 -22.80 6.62 10.70
CA LEU A 504 -23.45 5.52 11.38
C LEU A 504 -23.89 4.43 10.39
N ALA A 505 -24.47 4.79 9.24
CA ALA A 505 -24.84 3.85 8.19
C ALA A 505 -23.62 3.02 7.71
N ARG A 506 -22.47 3.68 7.48
CA ARG A 506 -21.19 3.02 7.16
C ARG A 506 -20.74 2.06 8.25
N ARG A 507 -20.82 2.43 9.53
CA ARG A 507 -20.46 1.55 10.66
C ARG A 507 -21.36 0.32 10.74
N VAL A 508 -22.67 0.50 10.55
CA VAL A 508 -23.65 -0.60 10.55
C VAL A 508 -23.38 -1.56 9.40
N ALA A 509 -23.16 -1.04 8.19
CA ALA A 509 -22.82 -1.83 7.02
C ALA A 509 -21.49 -2.59 7.20
N ALA A 510 -20.46 -1.94 7.76
CA ALA A 510 -19.18 -2.58 8.06
C ALA A 510 -19.29 -3.69 9.10
N ALA A 511 -20.14 -3.51 10.13
CA ALA A 511 -20.42 -4.54 11.12
C ALA A 511 -21.15 -5.74 10.49
N GLU A 512 -22.14 -5.51 9.62
CA GLU A 512 -22.82 -6.58 8.88
C GLU A 512 -21.84 -7.36 7.99
N LEU A 513 -20.96 -6.65 7.27
CA LEU A 513 -19.94 -7.27 6.43
C LEU A 513 -18.99 -8.14 7.26
N LYS A 514 -18.57 -7.68 8.43
CA LYS A 514 -17.70 -8.45 9.34
C LYS A 514 -18.42 -9.66 9.95
N ASP A 515 -19.65 -9.49 10.43
CA ASP A 515 -20.47 -10.56 11.00
C ASP A 515 -20.71 -11.68 9.98
N SER A 516 -20.88 -11.32 8.71
CA SER A 516 -21.13 -12.25 7.61
C SER A 516 -19.99 -13.27 7.38
N SER A 517 -18.77 -12.94 7.82
CA SER A 517 -17.61 -13.84 7.74
C SER A 517 -17.55 -14.88 8.88
N SER A 518 -18.34 -14.68 9.94
CA SER A 518 -18.25 -15.47 11.19
C SER A 518 -19.40 -16.43 11.45
N LYS A 519 -20.57 -16.24 10.80
CA LYS A 519 -21.74 -17.11 10.96
C LYS A 519 -21.99 -17.97 9.73
N ALA A 520 -21.89 -19.28 9.89
CA ALA A 520 -22.36 -20.24 8.89
C ALA A 520 -23.89 -20.25 8.85
N GLY A 521 -24.48 -19.86 7.71
CA GLY A 521 -25.91 -20.08 7.41
C GLY A 521 -26.82 -18.84 7.34
N GLY A 522 -26.30 -17.62 7.52
CA GLY A 522 -27.07 -16.39 7.31
C GLY A 522 -27.06 -15.90 5.86
N GLU A 523 -28.18 -15.32 5.39
CA GLU A 523 -28.21 -14.57 4.13
C GLU A 523 -27.39 -13.28 4.30
N ASN A 524 -26.36 -13.13 3.47
CA ASN A 524 -25.43 -12.00 3.46
C ASN A 524 -25.16 -11.59 2.01
N VAL A 525 -24.41 -10.51 1.82
CA VAL A 525 -24.11 -9.99 0.47
C VAL A 525 -23.44 -11.03 -0.42
N PHE A 526 -22.52 -11.84 0.11
CA PHE A 526 -21.83 -12.86 -0.67
C PHE A 526 -22.75 -14.00 -1.12
N THR A 527 -23.62 -14.48 -0.23
CA THR A 527 -24.58 -15.54 -0.56
C THR A 527 -25.67 -15.01 -1.51
N MET A 528 -26.05 -13.73 -1.38
CA MET A 528 -26.96 -13.06 -2.30
C MET A 528 -26.36 -12.92 -3.70
N VAL A 529 -25.14 -12.39 -3.85
CA VAL A 529 -24.45 -12.27 -5.15
C VAL A 529 -24.26 -13.64 -5.80
N ARG A 530 -23.92 -14.68 -5.03
CA ARG A 530 -23.84 -16.05 -5.55
C ARG A 530 -25.20 -16.57 -6.05
N ARG A 531 -26.29 -16.35 -5.30
CA ARG A 531 -27.65 -16.72 -5.75
C ARG A 531 -28.06 -15.99 -7.02
N ILE A 532 -27.72 -14.70 -7.13
CA ILE A 532 -27.93 -13.92 -8.35
C ILE A 532 -27.13 -14.52 -9.51
N GLY A 533 -25.86 -14.85 -9.30
CA GLY A 533 -25.02 -15.54 -10.29
C GLY A 533 -25.64 -16.86 -10.77
N GLN A 534 -26.15 -17.69 -9.86
CA GLN A 534 -26.85 -18.93 -10.20
C GLN A 534 -28.12 -18.67 -11.03
N ALA A 535 -28.92 -17.65 -10.67
CA ALA A 535 -30.13 -17.31 -11.41
C ALA A 535 -29.84 -16.74 -12.80
N LYS A 536 -28.72 -16.03 -12.98
CA LYS A 536 -28.27 -15.50 -14.27
C LYS A 536 -27.58 -16.53 -15.15
N ALA A 537 -27.07 -17.62 -14.58
CA ALA A 537 -26.20 -18.59 -15.27
C ALA A 537 -26.79 -19.07 -16.61
N GLY A 538 -28.07 -19.46 -16.60
CA GLY A 538 -28.76 -19.92 -17.80
C GLY A 538 -28.95 -18.83 -18.86
N LEU A 539 -29.32 -17.61 -18.45
CA LEU A 539 -29.49 -16.47 -19.37
C LEU A 539 -28.16 -16.05 -19.98
N ALA A 540 -27.10 -16.01 -19.18
CA ALA A 540 -25.75 -15.72 -19.64
C ALA A 540 -25.23 -16.79 -20.62
N ALA A 541 -25.46 -18.07 -20.31
CA ALA A 541 -25.05 -19.18 -21.17
C ALA A 541 -25.85 -19.20 -22.48
N ASP A 542 -27.17 -18.92 -22.43
CA ASP A 542 -27.99 -18.79 -23.64
C ASP A 542 -27.44 -17.69 -24.55
N TYR A 543 -27.13 -16.53 -23.99
CA TYR A 543 -26.54 -15.42 -24.73
C TYR A 543 -25.17 -15.77 -25.32
N ALA A 544 -24.29 -16.42 -24.55
CA ALA A 544 -23.00 -16.89 -25.04
C ALA A 544 -23.14 -17.90 -26.20
N ALA A 545 -24.12 -18.80 -26.12
CA ALA A 545 -24.43 -19.74 -27.19
C ALA A 545 -24.94 -19.05 -28.46
N GLN A 546 -25.76 -18.01 -28.32
CA GLN A 546 -26.23 -17.20 -29.45
C GLN A 546 -25.07 -16.43 -30.10
N LEU A 547 -24.21 -15.80 -29.30
CA LEU A 547 -23.00 -15.16 -29.78
C LEU A 547 -22.11 -16.16 -30.53
N ALA A 548 -21.87 -17.34 -29.97
CA ALA A 548 -20.97 -18.31 -30.57
C ALA A 548 -21.39 -18.75 -31.98
N ARG A 549 -22.70 -18.75 -32.27
CA ARG A 549 -23.26 -19.05 -33.60
C ARG A 549 -23.06 -17.92 -34.61
N ASN A 550 -23.02 -16.67 -34.15
CA ASN A 550 -23.00 -15.48 -35.00
C ASN A 550 -21.59 -14.89 -35.21
N VAL A 551 -20.76 -14.93 -34.17
CA VAL A 551 -19.46 -14.24 -34.13
C VAL A 551 -18.26 -15.18 -33.94
N GLY A 552 -18.49 -16.49 -33.82
CA GLY A 552 -17.42 -17.49 -33.71
C GLY A 552 -17.04 -17.83 -32.27
N LYS A 553 -15.75 -17.88 -31.94
CA LYS A 553 -15.29 -18.31 -30.61
C LYS A 553 -15.65 -17.29 -29.52
N VAL A 554 -16.23 -17.76 -28.42
CA VAL A 554 -16.67 -16.93 -27.29
C VAL A 554 -16.03 -17.39 -25.98
N VAL A 555 -15.63 -16.44 -25.14
CA VAL A 555 -15.14 -16.72 -23.78
C VAL A 555 -16.24 -16.44 -22.77
N PHE A 556 -16.57 -17.42 -21.94
CA PHE A 556 -17.56 -17.30 -20.87
C PHE A 556 -16.82 -17.26 -19.53
N PHE A 557 -16.96 -16.17 -18.79
CA PHE A 557 -16.35 -16.00 -17.47
C PHE A 557 -17.39 -16.04 -16.36
N ALA A 558 -17.12 -16.83 -15.33
CA ALA A 558 -17.91 -16.86 -14.09
C ALA A 558 -17.01 -17.03 -12.86
N LYS A 559 -17.49 -16.62 -11.69
CA LYS A 559 -16.73 -16.70 -10.43
C LYS A 559 -16.98 -18.02 -9.72
N HIS A 560 -18.24 -18.44 -9.63
CA HIS A 560 -18.62 -19.63 -8.87
C HIS A 560 -18.68 -20.89 -9.75
N ILE A 561 -18.28 -22.02 -9.15
CA ILE A 561 -18.17 -23.32 -9.83
C ILE A 561 -19.52 -23.82 -10.32
N ASP A 562 -20.56 -23.65 -9.51
CA ASP A 562 -21.94 -24.03 -9.82
C ASP A 562 -22.55 -23.22 -10.98
N VAL A 563 -22.18 -21.94 -11.13
CA VAL A 563 -22.55 -21.12 -12.29
C VAL A 563 -21.88 -21.65 -13.56
N MET A 564 -20.60 -22.02 -13.47
CA MET A 564 -19.90 -22.67 -14.59
C MET A 564 -20.52 -24.02 -14.95
N ASP A 565 -20.87 -24.84 -13.95
CA ASP A 565 -21.50 -26.15 -14.17
C ASP A 565 -22.84 -26.01 -14.92
N GLN A 566 -23.66 -25.04 -14.54
CA GLN A 566 -24.92 -24.77 -15.24
C GLN A 566 -24.71 -24.33 -16.70
N ALA A 567 -23.70 -23.48 -16.95
CA ALA A 567 -23.37 -23.05 -18.30
C ALA A 567 -22.89 -24.23 -19.16
N GLU A 568 -21.98 -25.05 -18.62
CA GLU A 568 -21.46 -26.25 -19.28
C GLU A 568 -22.55 -27.28 -19.59
N GLN A 569 -23.48 -27.50 -18.66
CA GLN A 569 -24.64 -28.36 -18.90
C GLN A 569 -25.52 -27.82 -20.04
N MET A 570 -25.81 -26.51 -20.05
CA MET A 570 -26.58 -25.89 -21.13
C MET A 570 -25.88 -26.02 -22.49
N PHE A 571 -24.57 -25.83 -22.55
CA PHE A 571 -23.82 -26.00 -23.79
C PHE A 571 -23.87 -27.46 -24.27
N ALA A 572 -23.72 -28.42 -23.35
CA ALA A 572 -23.85 -29.85 -23.65
C ALA A 572 -25.25 -30.20 -24.18
N ASP A 573 -26.31 -29.74 -23.51
CA ASP A 573 -27.71 -29.99 -23.91
C ASP A 573 -28.03 -29.41 -25.30
N ARG A 574 -27.34 -28.35 -25.70
CA ARG A 574 -27.46 -27.71 -27.01
C ARG A 574 -26.50 -28.26 -28.07
N GLY A 575 -25.70 -29.28 -27.73
CA GLY A 575 -24.72 -29.88 -28.62
C GLY A 575 -23.55 -28.95 -28.98
N ILE A 576 -23.29 -27.92 -28.17
CA ILE A 576 -22.19 -26.97 -28.38
C ILE A 576 -20.95 -27.53 -27.70
N ARG A 577 -19.87 -27.72 -28.47
CA ARG A 577 -18.59 -28.12 -27.88
C ARG A 577 -17.91 -26.95 -27.20
N TYR A 578 -17.46 -27.20 -25.97
CA TYR A 578 -16.78 -26.23 -25.14
C TYR A 578 -15.50 -26.80 -24.51
N ALA A 579 -14.59 -25.90 -24.13
CA ALA A 579 -13.46 -26.19 -23.26
C ALA A 579 -13.68 -25.58 -21.87
N SER A 580 -13.04 -26.12 -20.83
CA SER A 580 -13.21 -25.66 -19.45
C SER A 580 -11.87 -25.36 -18.78
N ILE A 581 -11.68 -24.14 -18.30
CA ILE A 581 -10.46 -23.67 -17.64
C ILE A 581 -10.82 -23.21 -16.22
N ARG A 582 -10.54 -24.08 -15.23
CA ARG A 582 -10.92 -23.89 -13.83
C ARG A 582 -9.70 -23.96 -12.90
N GLY A 583 -9.83 -23.38 -11.70
CA GLY A 583 -8.73 -23.26 -10.73
C GLY A 583 -8.15 -24.60 -10.24
N GLU A 584 -8.98 -25.62 -10.08
CA GLU A 584 -8.59 -26.93 -9.53
C GLU A 584 -7.83 -27.83 -10.53
N GLN A 585 -7.76 -27.42 -11.80
CA GLN A 585 -7.14 -28.22 -12.84
C GLN A 585 -5.60 -28.15 -12.76
N THR A 586 -4.96 -29.31 -12.96
CA THR A 586 -3.51 -29.39 -13.14
C THR A 586 -3.06 -28.59 -14.37
N THR A 587 -1.81 -28.12 -14.38
CA THR A 587 -1.23 -27.37 -15.51
C THR A 587 -1.36 -28.12 -16.84
N ARG A 588 -1.21 -29.45 -16.82
CA ARG A 588 -1.34 -30.29 -18.02
C ARG A 588 -2.76 -30.26 -18.60
N VAL A 589 -3.77 -30.41 -17.74
CA VAL A 589 -5.19 -30.36 -18.16
C VAL A 589 -5.54 -28.97 -18.67
N ARG A 590 -5.08 -27.93 -17.96
CA ARG A 590 -5.29 -26.54 -18.35
C ARG A 590 -4.73 -26.25 -19.74
N ASN A 591 -3.48 -26.59 -20.00
CA ASN A 591 -2.83 -26.37 -21.29
C ASN A 591 -3.54 -27.14 -22.42
N LYS A 592 -4.03 -28.36 -22.14
CA LYS A 592 -4.84 -29.12 -23.11
C LYS A 592 -6.12 -28.37 -23.48
N ASN A 593 -6.83 -27.81 -22.50
CA ASN A 593 -8.09 -27.09 -22.74
C ASN A 593 -7.86 -25.74 -23.43
N VAL A 594 -6.75 -25.06 -23.13
CA VAL A 594 -6.32 -23.86 -23.88
C VAL A 594 -6.05 -24.22 -25.34
N ALA A 595 -5.25 -25.26 -25.59
CA ALA A 595 -4.97 -25.72 -26.95
C ALA A 595 -6.25 -26.14 -27.68
N ALA A 596 -7.17 -26.86 -27.02
CA ALA A 596 -8.47 -27.21 -27.61
C ALA A 596 -9.26 -25.96 -28.02
N PHE A 597 -9.33 -24.94 -27.17
CA PHE A 597 -10.04 -23.70 -27.53
C PHE A 597 -9.31 -22.90 -28.63
N VAL A 598 -7.99 -22.92 -28.69
CA VAL A 598 -7.22 -22.15 -29.68
C VAL A 598 -7.20 -22.85 -31.04
N ASP A 599 -6.94 -24.15 -31.05
CA ASP A 599 -6.58 -24.90 -32.26
C ASP A 599 -7.75 -25.72 -32.85
N ASP A 600 -8.71 -26.17 -32.04
CA ASP A 600 -9.86 -26.96 -32.53
C ASP A 600 -10.98 -26.03 -33.04
N PRO A 601 -11.28 -26.00 -34.34
CA PRO A 601 -12.33 -25.14 -34.90
C PRO A 601 -13.73 -25.53 -34.42
N GLU A 602 -13.92 -26.76 -33.95
CA GLU A 602 -15.22 -27.25 -33.52
C GLU A 602 -15.55 -26.88 -32.06
N VAL A 603 -14.55 -26.43 -31.28
CA VAL A 603 -14.74 -25.87 -29.93
C VAL A 603 -15.06 -24.38 -30.06
N SER A 604 -16.30 -24.00 -29.81
CA SER A 604 -16.80 -22.63 -30.02
C SER A 604 -16.88 -21.80 -28.73
N ILE A 605 -16.87 -22.44 -27.56
CA ILE A 605 -16.93 -21.73 -26.28
C ILE A 605 -15.82 -22.22 -25.34
N VAL A 606 -15.23 -21.32 -24.55
CA VAL A 606 -14.44 -21.70 -23.37
C VAL A 606 -15.04 -21.12 -22.11
N VAL A 607 -15.27 -21.98 -21.12
CA VAL A 607 -15.75 -21.61 -19.79
C VAL A 607 -14.54 -21.42 -18.88
N CYS A 608 -14.34 -20.21 -18.40
CA CYS A 608 -13.19 -19.81 -17.60
C CYS A 608 -13.66 -19.31 -16.22
N SER A 609 -12.93 -19.69 -15.17
CA SER A 609 -13.13 -19.00 -13.89
C SER A 609 -12.60 -17.56 -13.99
N LEU A 610 -13.27 -16.60 -13.35
CA LEU A 610 -12.81 -15.20 -13.31
C LEU A 610 -11.44 -15.09 -12.63
N THR A 611 -11.17 -15.94 -11.64
CA THR A 611 -9.85 -16.08 -11.03
C THR A 611 -8.79 -16.64 -11.99
N ALA A 612 -9.21 -17.42 -13.00
CA ALA A 612 -8.33 -17.85 -14.08
C ALA A 612 -7.99 -16.70 -15.05
N ALA A 613 -8.65 -15.54 -14.99
CA ALA A 613 -8.22 -14.38 -15.77
C ALA A 613 -6.83 -13.86 -15.36
N GLY A 614 -6.47 -13.96 -14.07
CA GLY A 614 -5.16 -13.54 -13.55
C GLY A 614 -3.98 -14.43 -13.96
N VAL A 615 -4.21 -15.48 -14.76
CA VAL A 615 -3.22 -16.54 -15.05
C VAL A 615 -2.47 -16.38 -16.38
N GLY A 616 -2.65 -15.26 -17.08
CA GLY A 616 -1.94 -14.99 -18.34
C GLY A 616 -2.37 -15.87 -19.52
N LEU A 617 -3.64 -16.26 -19.63
CA LEU A 617 -4.15 -17.03 -20.77
C LEU A 617 -4.04 -16.24 -22.08
N ASN A 618 -3.76 -16.95 -23.17
CA ASN A 618 -3.93 -16.43 -24.53
C ASN A 618 -5.28 -16.88 -25.09
N LEU A 619 -6.24 -15.96 -25.16
CA LEU A 619 -7.57 -16.21 -25.71
C LEU A 619 -7.90 -15.28 -26.88
N GLN A 620 -6.89 -14.75 -27.58
CA GLN A 620 -7.07 -13.79 -28.69
C GLN A 620 -7.83 -14.36 -29.90
N VAL A 621 -8.02 -15.68 -29.96
CA VAL A 621 -8.83 -16.35 -30.99
C VAL A 621 -10.32 -16.00 -30.89
N ALA A 622 -10.75 -15.42 -29.78
CA ALA A 622 -12.08 -14.86 -29.61
C ALA A 622 -12.05 -13.33 -29.79
N SER A 623 -13.20 -12.74 -30.13
CA SER A 623 -13.43 -11.29 -30.11
C SER A 623 -14.56 -10.89 -29.15
N ASN A 624 -15.27 -11.88 -28.60
CA ASN A 624 -16.41 -11.66 -27.73
C ASN A 624 -16.26 -12.46 -26.43
N LEU A 625 -16.60 -11.82 -25.32
CA LEU A 625 -16.68 -12.49 -24.02
C LEU A 625 -17.95 -12.11 -23.27
N VAL A 626 -18.42 -13.05 -22.47
CA VAL A 626 -19.59 -12.90 -21.59
C VAL A 626 -19.11 -13.00 -20.14
N LEU A 627 -19.31 -11.94 -19.37
CA LEU A 627 -19.13 -11.92 -17.92
C LEU A 627 -20.47 -12.26 -17.28
N ALA A 628 -20.65 -13.54 -16.92
CA ALA A 628 -21.88 -14.01 -16.28
C ALA A 628 -22.01 -13.52 -14.84
N GLU A 629 -20.87 -13.30 -14.17
CA GLU A 629 -20.77 -12.74 -12.83
C GLU A 629 -19.74 -11.62 -12.83
N LEU A 630 -19.99 -10.59 -12.01
CA LEU A 630 -19.06 -9.49 -11.82
C LEU A 630 -18.09 -9.79 -10.66
N SER A 631 -16.84 -9.36 -10.83
CA SER A 631 -15.92 -9.23 -9.70
C SER A 631 -16.27 -7.99 -8.88
N TRP A 632 -15.95 -8.03 -7.58
CA TRP A 632 -15.96 -6.86 -6.70
C TRP A 632 -14.99 -5.75 -7.12
N THR A 633 -14.07 -6.04 -8.05
CA THR A 633 -13.05 -5.09 -8.51
C THR A 633 -13.06 -4.94 -10.02
N TYR A 634 -12.90 -3.71 -10.50
CA TYR A 634 -12.75 -3.41 -11.93
C TYR A 634 -11.50 -4.05 -12.54
N ALA A 635 -10.45 -4.18 -11.73
CA ALA A 635 -9.17 -4.75 -12.14
C ALA A 635 -9.30 -6.20 -12.65
N GLU A 636 -9.99 -7.07 -11.91
CA GLU A 636 -10.20 -8.47 -12.31
C GLU A 636 -10.99 -8.58 -13.63
N GLN A 637 -11.98 -7.70 -13.84
CA GLN A 637 -12.74 -7.66 -15.10
C GLN A 637 -11.85 -7.23 -16.27
N THR A 638 -11.08 -6.15 -16.08
CA THR A 638 -10.15 -5.66 -17.10
C THR A 638 -9.10 -6.72 -17.46
N GLN A 639 -8.56 -7.44 -16.47
CA GLN A 639 -7.62 -8.54 -16.69
C GLN A 639 -8.25 -9.66 -17.53
N ALA A 640 -9.54 -9.98 -17.31
CA ALA A 640 -10.28 -10.96 -18.10
C ALA A 640 -10.45 -10.51 -19.55
N ILE A 641 -10.86 -9.25 -19.77
CA ILE A 641 -11.02 -8.67 -21.11
C ILE A 641 -9.69 -8.66 -21.86
N ASP A 642 -8.60 -8.32 -21.17
CA ASP A 642 -7.26 -8.25 -21.75
C ASP A 642 -6.64 -9.62 -22.06
N ARG A 643 -7.27 -10.75 -21.67
CA ARG A 643 -6.89 -12.09 -22.19
C ARG A 643 -7.25 -12.23 -23.67
N ILE A 644 -8.15 -11.40 -24.16
CA ILE A 644 -8.69 -11.39 -25.54
C ILE A 644 -8.23 -10.13 -26.28
N HIS A 645 -8.42 -8.97 -25.66
CA HIS A 645 -8.02 -7.67 -26.19
C HIS A 645 -6.53 -7.43 -25.96
N ARG A 646 -5.69 -7.96 -26.85
CA ARG A 646 -4.23 -7.90 -26.74
C ARG A 646 -3.57 -7.82 -28.12
N ILE A 647 -2.26 -7.59 -28.14
CA ILE A 647 -1.50 -7.48 -29.40
C ILE A 647 -1.67 -8.76 -30.23
N GLY A 648 -1.97 -8.59 -31.51
CA GLY A 648 -2.31 -9.68 -32.42
C GLY A 648 -3.81 -9.93 -32.58
N GLN A 649 -4.65 -9.19 -31.85
CA GLN A 649 -6.09 -9.13 -32.09
C GLN A 649 -6.38 -8.25 -33.31
N ASP A 650 -7.14 -8.78 -34.26
CA ASP A 650 -7.54 -8.11 -35.51
C ASP A 650 -9.02 -7.67 -35.49
N GLN A 651 -9.81 -8.12 -34.53
CA GLN A 651 -11.22 -7.76 -34.38
C GLN A 651 -11.53 -6.88 -33.15
N PRO A 652 -12.53 -5.97 -33.24
CA PRO A 652 -13.04 -5.25 -32.07
C PRO A 652 -13.49 -6.21 -30.98
N VAL A 653 -13.04 -5.97 -29.74
CA VAL A 653 -13.35 -6.85 -28.61
C VAL A 653 -14.54 -6.31 -27.83
N THR A 654 -15.58 -7.13 -27.68
CA THR A 654 -16.76 -6.76 -26.88
C THR A 654 -16.89 -7.64 -25.64
N ALA A 655 -17.00 -6.98 -24.49
CA ALA A 655 -17.25 -7.58 -23.19
C ALA A 655 -18.68 -7.34 -22.74
N TRP A 656 -19.48 -8.40 -22.73
CA TRP A 656 -20.88 -8.37 -22.36
C TRP A 656 -21.04 -8.69 -20.88
N ARG A 657 -21.40 -7.68 -20.06
CA ARG A 657 -21.70 -7.85 -18.62
C ARG A 657 -23.16 -8.24 -18.46
N VAL A 658 -23.45 -9.41 -17.91
CA VAL A 658 -24.82 -9.85 -17.63
C VAL A 658 -25.21 -9.35 -16.24
N ILE A 659 -26.14 -8.39 -16.20
CA ILE A 659 -26.53 -7.67 -14.98
C ILE A 659 -27.99 -8.01 -14.64
N ALA A 660 -28.24 -8.52 -13.43
CA ALA A 660 -29.60 -8.73 -12.95
C ALA A 660 -30.24 -7.38 -12.61
N ALA A 661 -31.15 -6.92 -13.47
CA ALA A 661 -31.90 -5.70 -13.27
C ALA A 661 -32.74 -5.78 -11.98
N GLN A 662 -32.95 -4.64 -11.32
CA GLN A 662 -33.75 -4.52 -10.09
C GLN A 662 -33.23 -5.40 -8.94
N THR A 663 -31.92 -5.61 -8.86
CA THR A 663 -31.25 -6.25 -7.75
C THR A 663 -29.98 -5.48 -7.39
N ILE A 664 -29.41 -5.78 -6.22
CA ILE A 664 -28.09 -5.26 -5.82
C ILE A 664 -26.97 -5.44 -6.86
N ASP A 665 -27.10 -6.37 -7.81
CA ASP A 665 -26.13 -6.60 -8.89
C ASP A 665 -25.95 -5.39 -9.82
N ALA A 666 -27.03 -4.65 -10.10
CA ALA A 666 -26.96 -3.40 -10.88
C ALA A 666 -26.19 -2.31 -10.13
N ARG A 667 -26.46 -2.16 -8.83
CA ARG A 667 -25.74 -1.22 -7.95
C ARG A 667 -24.26 -1.58 -7.85
N ILE A 668 -23.93 -2.87 -7.77
CA ILE A 668 -22.53 -3.32 -7.78
C ILE A 668 -21.84 -2.92 -9.08
N ALA A 669 -22.50 -3.09 -10.23
CA ALA A 669 -21.94 -2.68 -11.52
C ALA A 669 -21.65 -1.16 -11.58
N GLU A 670 -22.60 -0.33 -11.12
CA GLU A 670 -22.45 1.13 -11.04
C GLU A 670 -21.30 1.55 -10.11
N LEU A 671 -21.20 0.94 -8.93
CA LEU A 671 -20.11 1.20 -7.97
C LEU A 671 -18.74 0.79 -8.50
N ILE A 672 -18.67 -0.26 -9.30
CA ILE A 672 -17.42 -0.69 -9.95
C ILE A 672 -16.98 0.34 -11.00
N ASP A 673 -17.92 0.83 -11.80
CA ASP A 673 -17.63 1.80 -12.84
C ASP A 673 -17.22 3.15 -12.26
N SER A 674 -17.90 3.65 -11.22
CA SER A 674 -17.53 4.90 -10.55
C SER A 674 -16.13 4.86 -9.94
N LYS A 675 -15.75 3.73 -9.32
CA LYS A 675 -14.42 3.56 -8.72
C LYS A 675 -13.30 3.33 -9.73
N SER A 676 -13.61 2.74 -10.88
CA SER A 676 -12.63 2.63 -11.98
C SER A 676 -12.10 4.02 -12.39
N GLY A 677 -12.95 5.04 -12.28
CA GLY A 677 -12.58 6.43 -12.50
C GLY A 677 -11.48 6.92 -11.57
N LEU A 678 -11.47 6.57 -10.27
CA LEU A 678 -10.45 7.04 -9.33
C LEU A 678 -9.05 6.48 -9.64
N ALA A 679 -8.96 5.20 -9.97
CA ALA A 679 -7.72 4.53 -10.36
C ALA A 679 -7.16 5.09 -11.68
N ALA A 680 -8.02 5.33 -12.67
CA ALA A 680 -7.65 5.98 -13.92
C ALA A 680 -7.28 7.47 -13.69
N ARG A 681 -7.94 8.19 -12.78
CA ARG A 681 -7.64 9.60 -12.47
C ARG A 681 -6.23 9.78 -11.93
N ALA A 682 -5.82 9.01 -10.93
CA ALA A 682 -4.51 9.18 -10.28
C ALA A 682 -3.30 8.93 -11.21
N LEU A 683 -3.43 7.96 -12.13
CA LEU A 683 -2.33 7.55 -13.02
C LEU A 683 -2.50 7.97 -14.47
N ASP A 684 -3.71 8.07 -15.01
CA ASP A 684 -3.97 8.49 -16.39
C ASP A 684 -4.36 9.98 -16.49
N GLY A 685 -4.56 10.65 -15.34
CA GLY A 685 -4.70 12.10 -15.24
C GLY A 685 -6.12 12.64 -15.50
N ALA A 686 -7.16 11.81 -15.55
CA ALA A 686 -8.52 12.28 -15.83
C ALA A 686 -8.98 13.40 -14.86
N GLY A 687 -9.63 14.45 -15.39
CA GLY A 687 -9.96 15.68 -14.67
C GLY A 687 -11.07 15.55 -13.62
N ASP A 688 -11.17 16.59 -12.78
CA ASP A 688 -12.04 16.71 -11.60
C ASP A 688 -13.53 16.58 -11.92
N GLU A 689 -14.12 15.42 -11.61
CA GLU A 689 -15.52 15.31 -11.20
C GLU A 689 -15.60 14.37 -9.96
N ASP A 690 -15.99 14.98 -8.84
CA ASP A 690 -16.35 14.44 -7.53
C ASP A 690 -15.29 13.66 -6.69
N GLU A 691 -15.00 14.23 -5.51
CA GLU A 691 -14.33 13.61 -4.36
C GLU A 691 -15.21 12.49 -3.80
N THR A 692 -15.03 11.26 -4.28
CA THR A 692 -15.57 10.07 -3.60
C THR A 692 -14.47 9.40 -2.79
N SER A 693 -14.61 9.41 -1.46
CA SER A 693 -13.70 8.76 -0.52
C SER A 693 -13.51 7.27 -0.83
N SER A 694 -12.26 6.81 -0.74
CA SER A 694 -11.84 5.40 -0.80
C SER A 694 -12.62 4.52 0.19
N THR A 695 -13.59 3.73 -0.31
CA THR A 695 -14.24 2.65 0.43
C THR A 695 -14.34 1.37 -0.39
N ASP A 696 -14.60 0.23 0.25
CA ASP A 696 -14.79 -1.10 -0.37
C ASP A 696 -16.12 -1.14 -1.16
N VAL A 697 -16.14 -1.69 -2.38
CA VAL A 697 -17.39 -1.85 -3.19
C VAL A 697 -18.45 -2.63 -2.42
N GLN A 698 -18.04 -3.61 -1.62
CA GLN A 698 -18.94 -4.40 -0.79
C GLN A 698 -19.62 -3.55 0.27
N LEU A 699 -18.85 -2.66 0.92
CA LEU A 699 -19.34 -1.75 1.94
C LEU A 699 -20.31 -0.75 1.32
N ASP A 700 -19.94 -0.14 0.20
CA ASP A 700 -20.77 0.88 -0.45
C ASP A 700 -22.07 0.29 -1.02
N ALA A 701 -22.05 -0.96 -1.48
CA ALA A 701 -23.26 -1.67 -1.89
C ALA A 701 -24.22 -1.87 -0.71
N LEU A 702 -23.69 -2.19 0.48
CA LEU A 702 -24.48 -2.32 1.70
C LEU A 702 -25.00 -0.98 2.22
N VAL A 703 -24.16 0.06 2.18
CA VAL A 703 -24.57 1.42 2.54
C VAL A 703 -25.68 1.88 1.61
N GLY A 704 -25.52 1.73 0.30
CA GLY A 704 -26.55 2.07 -0.69
C GLY A 704 -27.87 1.33 -0.45
N LEU A 705 -27.81 0.02 -0.16
CA LEU A 705 -29.00 -0.77 0.16
C LEU A 705 -29.71 -0.25 1.44
N LEU A 706 -28.94 0.13 2.46
CA LEU A 706 -29.47 0.70 3.69
C LEU A 706 -30.08 2.09 3.45
N THR A 707 -29.40 2.97 2.73
CA THR A 707 -29.89 4.32 2.44
C THR A 707 -31.15 4.31 1.58
N ASP A 708 -31.21 3.44 0.57
CA ASP A 708 -32.43 3.28 -0.24
C ASP A 708 -33.62 2.83 0.61
N ALA A 709 -33.39 1.89 1.54
CA ALA A 709 -34.44 1.38 2.42
C ALA A 709 -34.90 2.43 3.43
N LEU A 710 -33.98 3.23 3.98
CA LEU A 710 -34.30 4.36 4.85
C LEU A 710 -35.08 5.46 4.10
N ALA A 711 -34.66 5.78 2.87
CA ALA A 711 -35.34 6.75 2.01
C ALA A 711 -36.76 6.30 1.62
N ALA A 712 -36.95 5.01 1.33
CA ALA A 712 -38.27 4.43 1.07
C ALA A 712 -39.22 4.52 2.28
N GLU A 713 -38.67 4.61 3.49
CA GLU A 713 -39.41 4.82 4.74
C GLU A 713 -39.52 6.30 5.15
N GLY A 714 -39.01 7.24 4.34
CA GLY A 714 -39.13 8.68 4.54
C GLY A 714 -38.01 9.34 5.37
N VAL A 715 -36.91 8.63 5.63
CA VAL A 715 -35.70 9.19 6.27
C VAL A 715 -34.79 9.72 5.16
N SER A 716 -34.54 11.03 5.13
CA SER A 716 -33.74 11.70 4.08
C SER A 716 -32.33 12.02 4.52
#